data_AF-A0A9D1KGQ8-F1
#
_entry.id   AF-A0A9D1KGQ8-F1
#
_cell.length_a   1.000
_cell.length_b   1.000
_cell.length_c   1.000
_cell.angle_alpha   90.00
_cell.angle_beta   90.00
_cell.angle_gamma   90.00
#
_symmetry.space_group_name_H-M   'P 1'
#
loop_
_entity.id
_entity.type
_entity.pdbx_description
1 polymer ?
#
loop_
_entity_poly.entity_id
_entity_poly.type
_entity_poly.pdbx_seq_one_letter_code
_entity_poly.pdbx_strand_id
1 'polypeptide(L)'
;MRHGRLLTLMLALLAFCCGSAHAQIELPKVIGDNMVLQQGEPAAIWGSGIPGRKVSVRFAGQNVRTTVGDDGSWMLRLEPMEASFEPRTMTISDGKTTVRLHDVLVGEVWLASGQSNMEYRMDRPLSRGDEPGTEVQTQLLEQGGDSRVNVLYVEKKTGVDSLPSDGWKTSSKETVAPISAPAYFFARTLADSLGVPVGIISSSWGGSQIETWMPREIIDDYADAHPGSRVNGIPESAWGTKFASMIAPICPYTIRGFIWYQGESNLLDNPESFGSYYDKQKLLVESWRSFWGDGDLPFYYVQLAPYDYSQRKDAHSVSRDMLPQFWEIQRRLMDVPGTGMAQTTDLADKTGDIHPPYKHIVGYRLALWALRNEYGRSGLETLGPELESAIVENGRLVLDFARDDGLKTDDGGPVNCFRILYSNLKLRDAVPEISGDRLVFEIPDGLEVLEVRFAWDEASLPNLVNGSGLPALPFRHEMNAVSGSDREKWVGMLDRIARPVISNLAAGTLKRNMPFESRSDSPGRLEASRLEAFGRTVCGLGPWLSLGPDDTPEGRLRAEYIEMLPAAMRNAVDPESPDYLTFGRGNAQSLVDAAFLAEGVLRGGEWIWPRLDPDTQQNLIDEWKRSRSVIPNETNWLLFASMVEAALLEYTGECDTWRLRYGVHRFIDDGWYKGDGIFGDGMEVHMDFYNSLVIHPMLTDVMSIMVRHGLLPQERLDRQLLREQRLAALLEMMISPEGTYPVIGRSITYRTGHLHALAHTVLLGNLPDRISPGQARAAMTAVMDRQFASPQNFDGEWLTVGFAGHQLNMSEEYINTGSEYLCTAFFLPLGLPEDDQFWTAPAADWTSRKAWNGVDVGADHALRDSKL
;
A
#
# COMPACT_ATOMS: atom_id res chain seq x y z
N MET A 1 -23.05 82.36 14.00
CA MET A 1 -22.17 82.76 12.88
C MET A 1 -21.23 81.62 12.56
N ARG A 2 -21.11 81.30 11.27
CA ARG A 2 -20.10 80.43 10.63
C ARG A 2 -19.95 79.05 11.27
N HIS A 3 -20.62 78.03 10.72
CA HIS A 3 -20.16 76.61 10.60
C HIS A 3 -21.26 75.72 9.96
N GLY A 4 -22.49 76.22 9.77
CA GLY A 4 -23.59 75.47 9.12
C GLY A 4 -23.79 75.69 7.61
N ARG A 5 -22.86 76.35 6.89
CA ARG A 5 -23.02 76.67 5.45
C ARG A 5 -21.97 76.06 4.51
N LEU A 6 -20.96 75.34 5.03
CA LEU A 6 -19.97 74.65 4.20
C LEU A 6 -20.34 73.19 3.88
N LEU A 7 -21.18 72.53 4.70
CA LEU A 7 -21.56 71.14 4.47
C LEU A 7 -22.60 71.00 3.34
N THR A 8 -23.43 72.01 3.11
CA THR A 8 -24.48 71.99 2.08
C THR A 8 -23.96 72.31 0.68
N LEU A 9 -22.80 72.98 0.56
CA LEU A 9 -22.17 73.27 -0.75
C LEU A 9 -21.26 72.13 -1.25
N MET A 10 -20.80 71.25 -0.35
CA MET A 10 -19.97 70.10 -0.71
C MET A 10 -20.80 68.88 -1.16
N LEU A 11 -22.08 68.82 -0.74
CA LEU A 11 -23.06 67.84 -1.23
C LEU A 11 -23.68 68.22 -2.60
N ALA A 12 -23.56 69.47 -3.04
CA ALA A 12 -24.10 69.93 -4.33
C ALA A 12 -23.07 69.85 -5.48
N LEU A 13 -21.77 69.72 -5.20
CA LEU A 13 -20.72 69.56 -6.22
C LEU A 13 -20.33 68.09 -6.51
N LEU A 14 -20.76 67.13 -5.68
CA LEU A 14 -20.64 65.69 -5.97
C LEU A 14 -21.81 65.15 -6.81
N ALA A 15 -22.82 65.98 -7.10
CA ALA A 15 -24.00 65.61 -7.90
C ALA A 15 -23.84 65.86 -9.42
N PHE A 16 -22.64 66.25 -9.90
CA PHE A 16 -22.44 66.57 -11.33
C PHE A 16 -21.26 65.86 -12.02
N CYS A 17 -20.88 64.70 -11.51
CA CYS A 17 -20.10 63.69 -12.25
C CYS A 17 -20.77 62.31 -12.20
N CYS A 18 -22.11 62.25 -12.25
CA CYS A 18 -22.78 61.06 -12.75
C CYS A 18 -22.76 61.12 -14.29
N GLY A 19 -21.57 60.94 -14.86
CA GLY A 19 -21.48 60.43 -16.23
C GLY A 19 -22.22 59.10 -16.21
N SER A 20 -23.35 59.03 -16.92
CA SER A 20 -24.18 57.84 -16.99
C SER A 20 -23.37 56.73 -17.66
N ALA A 21 -22.64 55.94 -16.87
CA ALA A 21 -22.10 54.66 -17.31
C ALA A 21 -23.31 53.78 -17.63
N HIS A 22 -23.72 53.79 -18.89
CA HIS A 22 -24.65 52.82 -19.43
C HIS A 22 -23.89 51.50 -19.46
N ALA A 23 -23.85 50.77 -18.35
CA ALA A 23 -23.25 49.44 -18.34
C ALA A 23 -24.01 48.59 -19.36
N GLN A 24 -23.32 48.29 -20.46
CA GLN A 24 -23.78 47.45 -21.54
C GLN A 24 -23.85 46.00 -21.04
N ILE A 25 -24.58 45.12 -21.73
CA ILE A 25 -24.42 43.67 -21.49
C ILE A 25 -22.98 43.33 -21.84
N GLU A 26 -22.23 42.79 -20.88
CA GLU A 26 -20.87 42.29 -21.07
C GLU A 26 -20.85 40.78 -20.89
N LEU A 27 -20.14 40.10 -21.78
CA LEU A 27 -20.04 38.65 -21.81
C LEU A 27 -18.60 38.24 -21.47
N PRO A 28 -18.41 37.12 -20.76
CA PRO A 28 -17.08 36.54 -20.58
C PRO A 28 -16.50 36.12 -21.94
N LYS A 29 -15.17 36.11 -22.07
CA LYS A 29 -14.49 35.80 -23.34
C LYS A 29 -14.75 34.39 -23.88
N VAL A 30 -15.18 33.46 -23.02
CA VAL A 30 -15.59 32.10 -23.41
C VAL A 30 -16.96 32.08 -24.12
N ILE A 31 -17.77 33.13 -24.00
CA ILE A 31 -19.05 33.29 -24.70
C ILE A 31 -18.86 34.30 -25.84
N GLY A 32 -18.85 33.82 -27.08
CA GLY A 32 -18.50 34.64 -28.24
C GLY A 32 -18.92 34.04 -29.58
N ASP A 33 -18.54 34.73 -30.66
CA ASP A 33 -18.66 34.19 -32.03
C ASP A 33 -17.88 32.87 -32.17
N ASN A 34 -18.31 31.99 -33.08
CA ASN A 34 -17.69 30.69 -33.40
C ASN A 34 -17.68 29.66 -32.25
N MET A 35 -18.37 29.91 -31.13
CA MET A 35 -18.41 28.96 -30.03
C MET A 35 -19.21 27.69 -30.38
N VAL A 36 -18.91 26.60 -29.67
CA VAL A 36 -19.68 25.35 -29.74
C VAL A 36 -20.38 25.15 -28.41
N LEU A 37 -21.70 25.04 -28.41
CA LEU A 37 -22.48 24.72 -27.22
C LEU A 37 -22.59 23.21 -27.04
N GLN A 38 -22.49 22.74 -25.80
CA GLN A 38 -22.62 21.32 -25.46
C GLN A 38 -24.01 20.79 -25.84
N GLN A 39 -24.04 19.69 -26.61
CA GLN A 39 -25.26 18.97 -26.97
C GLN A 39 -25.74 18.09 -25.82
N GLY A 40 -27.03 17.77 -25.82
CA GLY A 40 -27.64 16.84 -24.86
C GLY A 40 -27.78 17.36 -23.42
N GLU A 41 -27.14 18.48 -23.08
CA GLU A 41 -27.16 19.09 -21.74
C GLU A 41 -27.68 20.54 -21.77
N PRO A 42 -28.24 21.06 -20.66
CA PRO A 42 -28.65 22.45 -20.57
C PRO A 42 -27.47 23.44 -20.66
N ALA A 43 -27.35 24.14 -21.79
CA ALA A 43 -26.22 25.03 -22.07
C ALA A 43 -26.32 26.36 -21.31
N ALA A 44 -25.34 26.62 -20.43
CA ALA A 44 -25.26 27.85 -19.64
C ALA A 44 -24.82 29.06 -20.47
N ILE A 45 -25.54 30.17 -20.34
CA ILE A 45 -25.20 31.48 -20.91
C ILE A 45 -25.28 32.52 -19.78
N TRP A 46 -24.22 33.29 -19.61
CA TRP A 46 -24.09 34.25 -18.52
C TRP A 46 -23.29 35.49 -18.92
N GLY A 47 -23.35 36.50 -18.06
CA GLY A 47 -22.61 37.74 -18.23
C GLY A 47 -22.89 38.71 -17.09
N SER A 48 -22.52 39.98 -17.30
CA SER A 48 -22.85 41.08 -16.41
C SER A 48 -23.76 42.11 -17.10
N GLY A 49 -24.46 42.89 -16.28
CA GLY A 49 -25.37 43.92 -16.75
C GLY A 49 -25.86 44.83 -15.62
N ILE A 50 -26.87 45.64 -15.90
CA ILE A 50 -27.45 46.58 -14.91
C ILE A 50 -28.41 45.80 -13.99
N PRO A 51 -28.21 45.82 -12.66
CA PRO A 51 -29.10 45.17 -11.69
C PRO A 51 -30.59 45.45 -11.91
N GLY A 52 -31.42 44.42 -11.77
CA GLY A 52 -32.87 44.48 -11.92
C GLY A 52 -33.39 44.55 -13.37
N ARG A 53 -32.50 44.65 -14.38
CA ARG A 53 -32.92 44.56 -15.79
C ARG A 53 -33.20 43.12 -16.20
N LYS A 54 -34.13 42.94 -17.15
CA LYS A 54 -34.41 41.65 -17.77
C LYS A 54 -33.48 41.43 -18.95
N VAL A 55 -32.80 40.29 -18.99
CA VAL A 55 -31.99 39.83 -20.13
C VAL A 55 -32.76 38.72 -20.83
N SER A 56 -32.72 38.71 -22.16
CA SER A 56 -33.29 37.67 -23.01
C SER A 56 -32.24 37.09 -23.94
N VAL A 57 -32.21 35.77 -24.07
CA VAL A 57 -31.33 35.02 -24.98
C VAL A 57 -32.18 34.25 -25.96
N ARG A 58 -31.95 34.46 -27.26
CA ARG A 58 -32.59 33.74 -28.36
C ARG A 58 -31.58 32.94 -29.15
N PHE A 59 -31.80 31.64 -29.25
CA PHE A 59 -30.95 30.72 -29.99
C PHE A 59 -31.71 29.44 -30.32
N ALA A 60 -31.52 28.87 -31.52
CA ALA A 60 -32.10 27.59 -31.93
C ALA A 60 -33.62 27.45 -31.65
N GLY A 61 -34.41 28.51 -31.89
CA GLY A 61 -35.85 28.54 -31.62
C GLY A 61 -36.24 28.79 -30.16
N GLN A 62 -35.29 28.77 -29.23
CA GLN A 62 -35.50 29.11 -27.82
C GLN A 62 -35.50 30.63 -27.60
N ASN A 63 -36.21 31.09 -26.58
CA ASN A 63 -36.25 32.49 -26.14
C ASN A 63 -36.40 32.54 -24.61
N VAL A 64 -35.27 32.43 -23.92
CA VAL A 64 -35.20 32.33 -22.46
C VAL A 64 -34.93 33.72 -21.87
N ARG A 65 -35.46 33.98 -20.67
CA ARG A 65 -35.31 35.27 -19.98
C ARG A 65 -34.88 35.08 -18.54
N THR A 66 -34.06 35.99 -18.06
CA THR A 66 -33.63 36.09 -16.67
C THR A 66 -33.59 37.55 -16.23
N THR A 67 -33.31 37.80 -14.96
CA THR A 67 -33.12 39.15 -14.40
C THR A 67 -31.68 39.25 -13.89
N VAL A 68 -31.04 40.39 -14.13
CA VAL A 68 -29.71 40.70 -13.57
C VAL A 68 -29.83 40.84 -12.05
N GLY A 69 -29.01 40.10 -11.32
CA GLY A 69 -28.92 40.13 -9.87
C GLY A 69 -28.37 41.45 -9.33
N ASP A 70 -28.44 41.62 -8.01
CA ASP A 70 -28.00 42.83 -7.33
C ASP A 70 -26.47 43.04 -7.43
N ASP A 71 -25.71 41.96 -7.62
CA ASP A 71 -24.26 41.96 -7.86
C ASP A 71 -23.88 42.27 -9.32
N GLY A 72 -24.87 42.49 -10.19
CA GLY A 72 -24.67 42.76 -11.62
C GLY A 72 -24.50 41.52 -12.48
N SER A 73 -24.51 40.31 -11.91
CA SER A 73 -24.41 39.06 -12.66
C SER A 73 -25.78 38.59 -13.19
N TRP A 74 -25.77 37.86 -14.31
CA TRP A 74 -26.96 37.13 -14.78
C TRP A 74 -26.54 35.82 -15.41
N MET A 75 -27.39 34.81 -15.27
CA MET A 75 -27.23 33.51 -15.91
C MET A 75 -28.62 32.95 -16.30
N LEU A 76 -28.64 32.20 -17.39
CA LEU A 76 -29.73 31.30 -17.75
C LEU A 76 -29.16 30.04 -18.41
N ARG A 77 -30.01 29.01 -18.54
CA ARG A 77 -29.69 27.82 -19.32
C ARG A 77 -30.65 27.71 -20.49
N LEU A 78 -30.10 27.37 -21.65
CA LEU A 78 -30.89 26.91 -22.78
C LEU A 78 -31.18 25.42 -22.56
N GLU A 79 -32.37 24.97 -22.96
CA GLU A 79 -32.73 23.55 -22.91
C GLU A 79 -31.78 22.71 -23.78
N PRO A 80 -31.58 21.42 -23.47
CA PRO A 80 -30.76 20.51 -24.27
C PRO A 80 -31.05 20.58 -25.77
N MET A 81 -29.99 20.55 -26.57
CA MET A 81 -30.07 20.64 -28.03
C MET A 81 -29.33 19.47 -28.69
N GLU A 82 -29.82 19.04 -29.85
CA GLU A 82 -29.14 18.10 -30.73
C GLU A 82 -27.95 18.77 -31.44
N ALA A 83 -26.89 18.00 -31.69
CA ALA A 83 -25.76 18.49 -32.47
C ALA A 83 -26.16 18.96 -33.87
N SER A 84 -25.51 20.02 -34.34
CA SER A 84 -25.74 20.58 -35.67
C SER A 84 -24.53 21.36 -36.16
N PHE A 85 -24.11 21.06 -37.40
CA PHE A 85 -23.14 21.86 -38.16
C PHE A 85 -23.74 23.15 -38.73
N GLU A 86 -25.04 23.39 -38.58
CA GLU A 86 -25.68 24.61 -39.07
C GLU A 86 -25.26 25.82 -38.21
N PRO A 87 -24.52 26.80 -38.76
CA PRO A 87 -24.15 28.00 -38.02
C PRO A 87 -25.39 28.85 -37.73
N ARG A 88 -25.55 29.25 -36.46
CA ARG A 88 -26.71 30.04 -36.02
C ARG A 88 -26.27 31.28 -35.26
N THR A 89 -27.09 32.33 -35.34
CA THR A 89 -26.88 33.57 -34.57
C THR A 89 -27.59 33.48 -33.22
N MET A 90 -26.84 33.60 -32.12
CA MET A 90 -27.40 33.85 -30.79
C MET A 90 -27.62 35.35 -30.59
N THR A 91 -28.81 35.74 -30.13
CA THR A 91 -29.14 37.14 -29.83
C THR A 91 -29.40 37.32 -28.34
N ILE A 92 -28.64 38.19 -27.69
CA ILE A 92 -28.74 38.52 -26.27
C ILE A 92 -29.16 39.98 -26.14
N SER A 93 -30.22 40.28 -25.38
CA SER A 93 -30.74 41.65 -25.27
C SER A 93 -31.36 41.94 -23.90
N ASP A 94 -31.11 43.14 -23.38
CA ASP A 94 -31.74 43.72 -22.19
C ASP A 94 -32.91 44.68 -22.53
N GLY A 95 -33.33 44.71 -23.80
CA GLY A 95 -34.32 45.63 -24.33
C GLY A 95 -33.78 47.00 -24.76
N LYS A 96 -32.53 47.37 -24.41
CA LYS A 96 -31.85 48.58 -24.90
C LYS A 96 -30.63 48.25 -25.75
N THR A 97 -29.82 47.31 -25.30
CA THR A 97 -28.65 46.79 -26.00
C THR A 97 -29.00 45.43 -26.58
N THR A 98 -28.43 45.12 -27.75
CA THR A 98 -28.46 43.78 -28.35
C THR A 98 -27.03 43.36 -28.71
N VAL A 99 -26.61 42.20 -28.23
CA VAL A 99 -25.38 41.50 -28.64
C VAL A 99 -25.79 40.35 -29.56
N ARG A 100 -25.06 40.18 -30.67
CA ARG A 100 -25.26 39.08 -31.62
C ARG A 100 -23.97 38.30 -31.72
N LEU A 101 -24.04 37.01 -31.42
CA LEU A 101 -22.93 36.06 -31.58
C LEU A 101 -23.23 35.21 -32.82
N HIS A 102 -22.28 35.15 -33.74
CA HIS A 102 -22.40 34.51 -35.05
C HIS A 102 -21.69 33.16 -35.04
N ASP A 103 -22.06 32.31 -36.00
CA ASP A 103 -21.42 31.00 -36.23
C ASP A 103 -21.38 30.11 -34.97
N VAL A 104 -22.43 30.20 -34.15
CA VAL A 104 -22.58 29.34 -32.96
C VAL A 104 -23.09 27.97 -33.41
N LEU A 105 -22.33 26.93 -33.05
CA LEU A 105 -22.66 25.53 -33.32
C LEU A 105 -23.16 24.82 -32.06
N VAL A 106 -23.77 23.65 -32.23
CA VAL A 106 -24.12 22.73 -31.13
C VAL A 106 -23.41 21.41 -31.39
N GLY A 107 -22.69 20.90 -30.40
CA GLY A 107 -21.83 19.72 -30.54
C GLY A 107 -21.21 19.29 -29.21
N GLU A 108 -20.06 18.64 -29.23
CA GLU A 108 -19.34 18.26 -28.00
C GLU A 108 -18.34 19.33 -27.59
N VAL A 109 -18.17 19.57 -26.29
CA VAL A 109 -17.21 20.54 -25.77
C VAL A 109 -16.34 19.92 -24.70
N TRP A 110 -15.02 20.06 -24.83
CA TRP A 110 -14.05 19.51 -23.88
C TRP A 110 -13.04 20.57 -23.45
N LEU A 111 -12.57 20.45 -22.20
CA LEU A 111 -11.51 21.30 -21.65
C LEU A 111 -10.20 20.49 -21.51
N ALA A 112 -9.15 20.98 -22.15
CA ALA A 112 -7.81 20.41 -22.10
C ALA A 112 -6.88 21.26 -21.24
N SER A 113 -6.18 20.62 -20.30
CA SER A 113 -5.27 21.32 -19.38
C SER A 113 -4.09 20.46 -18.91
N GLY A 114 -3.17 21.09 -18.18
CA GLY A 114 -1.95 20.49 -17.68
C GLY A 114 -0.71 21.32 -18.02
N GLN A 115 0.43 20.65 -18.12
CA GLN A 115 1.72 21.29 -18.34
C GLN A 115 2.26 21.07 -19.75
N SER A 116 3.59 21.01 -19.90
CA SER A 116 4.29 21.15 -21.18
C SER A 116 3.92 20.10 -22.23
N ASN A 117 3.58 18.87 -21.83
CA ASN A 117 3.12 17.84 -22.76
C ASN A 117 1.66 18.05 -23.21
N MET A 118 0.79 18.66 -22.38
CA MET A 118 -0.49 19.20 -22.87
C MET A 118 -0.27 20.46 -23.72
N GLU A 119 0.64 21.35 -23.33
CA GLU A 119 0.98 22.58 -24.06
C GLU A 119 1.68 22.32 -25.40
N TYR A 120 2.01 21.06 -25.72
CA TYR A 120 2.71 20.71 -26.95
C TYR A 120 1.91 21.22 -28.16
N ARG A 121 2.39 22.30 -28.78
CA ARG A 121 1.64 23.07 -29.79
C ARG A 121 1.60 22.36 -31.12
N MET A 122 0.51 22.54 -31.86
CA MET A 122 0.38 22.07 -33.25
C MET A 122 1.47 22.65 -34.18
N ASP A 123 1.96 23.85 -33.92
CA ASP A 123 3.04 24.51 -34.69
C ASP A 123 4.46 24.28 -34.15
N ARG A 124 4.65 23.36 -33.17
CA ARG A 124 5.96 23.16 -32.55
C ARG A 124 7.02 22.89 -33.64
N PRO A 125 8.07 23.71 -33.75
CA PRO A 125 9.11 23.50 -34.75
C PRO A 125 9.80 22.17 -34.49
N LEU A 126 9.92 21.34 -35.53
CA LEU A 126 10.76 20.14 -35.49
C LEU A 126 12.20 20.59 -35.25
N SER A 127 12.69 20.40 -34.03
CA SER A 127 14.06 20.80 -33.65
C SER A 127 15.11 20.12 -34.52
N ARG A 128 14.74 19.03 -35.20
CA ARG A 128 15.49 18.36 -36.26
C ARG A 128 14.46 17.85 -37.27
N GLY A 129 14.54 18.27 -38.53
CA GLY A 129 13.72 17.67 -39.59
C GLY A 129 13.88 16.15 -39.54
N ASP A 130 12.76 15.44 -39.70
CA ASP A 130 12.64 13.98 -39.59
C ASP A 130 12.57 13.41 -38.15
N GLU A 131 11.84 14.04 -37.22
CA GLU A 131 11.42 13.40 -35.96
C GLU A 131 10.16 12.53 -36.20
N PRO A 132 10.26 11.19 -36.06
CA PRO A 132 9.12 10.28 -36.23
C PRO A 132 7.92 10.67 -35.36
N GLY A 133 6.71 10.55 -35.91
CA GLY A 133 5.46 10.78 -35.17
C GLY A 133 4.91 12.21 -35.25
N THR A 134 5.63 13.13 -35.90
CA THR A 134 5.21 14.53 -36.11
C THR A 134 4.64 14.81 -37.50
N GLU A 135 4.70 13.85 -38.42
CA GLU A 135 4.28 14.00 -39.81
C GLU A 135 2.78 14.29 -39.90
N VAL A 136 1.97 13.57 -39.12
CA VAL A 136 0.51 13.74 -39.06
C VAL A 136 0.14 15.13 -38.56
N GLN A 137 0.87 15.64 -37.57
CA GLN A 137 0.67 16.98 -37.02
C GLN A 137 1.00 18.05 -38.06
N THR A 138 2.16 17.95 -38.70
CA THR A 138 2.60 18.91 -39.73
C THR A 138 1.63 18.93 -40.90
N GLN A 139 1.25 17.76 -41.42
CA GLN A 139 0.34 17.64 -42.54
C GLN A 139 -1.04 18.25 -42.23
N LEU A 140 -1.58 17.98 -41.04
CA LEU A 140 -2.89 18.51 -40.63
C LEU A 140 -2.86 20.03 -40.47
N LEU A 141 -1.78 20.58 -39.91
CA LEU A 141 -1.61 22.03 -39.76
C LEU A 141 -1.49 22.72 -41.14
N GLU A 142 -0.77 22.12 -42.08
CA GLU A 142 -0.65 22.63 -43.46
C GLU A 142 -1.96 22.63 -44.22
N GLN A 143 -2.85 21.67 -43.93
CA GLN A 143 -4.21 21.61 -44.49
C GLN A 143 -5.18 22.64 -43.87
N GLY A 144 -4.73 23.41 -42.87
CA GLY A 144 -5.54 24.41 -42.18
C GLY A 144 -6.39 23.83 -41.05
N GLY A 145 -6.11 22.61 -40.60
CA GLY A 145 -6.90 21.91 -39.59
C GLY A 145 -8.17 21.27 -40.15
N ASP A 146 -9.16 21.09 -39.28
CA ASP A 146 -10.42 20.42 -39.53
C ASP A 146 -11.59 21.36 -39.23
N SER A 147 -12.37 21.68 -40.26
CA SER A 147 -13.54 22.58 -40.15
C SER A 147 -14.63 22.12 -39.18
N ARG A 148 -14.60 20.85 -38.75
CA ARG A 148 -15.53 20.30 -37.73
C ARG A 148 -15.13 20.66 -36.31
N VAL A 149 -13.90 21.16 -36.11
CA VAL A 149 -13.34 21.49 -34.81
C VAL A 149 -13.20 23.01 -34.67
N ASN A 150 -13.82 23.58 -33.63
CA ASN A 150 -13.59 24.95 -33.21
C ASN A 150 -12.73 24.96 -31.95
N VAL A 151 -11.87 25.96 -31.84
CA VAL A 151 -10.82 26.01 -30.81
C VAL A 151 -10.90 27.30 -30.00
N LEU A 152 -10.63 27.20 -28.70
CA LEU A 152 -10.40 28.35 -27.82
C LEU A 152 -9.03 28.19 -27.17
N TYR A 153 -8.12 29.10 -27.47
CA TYR A 153 -6.79 29.14 -26.83
C TYR A 153 -6.81 30.07 -25.62
N VAL A 154 -6.33 29.59 -24.48
CA VAL A 154 -6.12 30.39 -23.27
C VAL A 154 -4.63 30.72 -23.14
N GLU A 155 -4.30 32.00 -23.12
CA GLU A 155 -2.93 32.47 -22.99
C GLU A 155 -2.38 32.20 -21.58
N LYS A 156 -1.06 31.99 -21.51
CA LYS A 156 -0.32 31.77 -20.28
C LYS A 156 -0.19 33.07 -19.47
N LYS A 157 -1.24 33.45 -18.77
CA LYS A 157 -1.30 34.68 -17.97
C LYS A 157 -2.06 34.46 -16.65
N THR A 158 -1.47 34.93 -15.55
CA THR A 158 -2.07 34.94 -14.21
C THR A 158 -2.27 36.36 -13.70
N GLY A 159 -3.09 36.54 -12.66
CA GLY A 159 -3.35 37.84 -12.05
C GLY A 159 -4.24 38.74 -12.92
N VAL A 160 -5.14 38.12 -13.69
CA VAL A 160 -6.13 38.80 -14.53
C VAL A 160 -7.55 38.40 -14.11
N ASP A 161 -8.47 39.37 -14.17
CA ASP A 161 -9.87 39.21 -13.75
C ASP A 161 -10.78 38.66 -14.86
N SER A 162 -10.23 38.39 -16.05
CA SER A 162 -10.95 37.82 -17.18
C SER A 162 -10.11 36.77 -17.87
N LEU A 163 -10.77 35.80 -18.53
CA LEU A 163 -10.10 34.75 -19.27
C LEU A 163 -9.12 35.37 -20.28
N PRO A 164 -7.81 35.08 -20.20
CA PRO A 164 -6.81 35.65 -21.10
C PRO A 164 -6.91 34.95 -22.45
N SER A 165 -7.88 35.35 -23.27
CA SER A 165 -8.19 34.72 -24.56
C SER A 165 -8.82 35.72 -25.54
N ASP A 166 -8.56 35.50 -26.82
CA ASP A 166 -9.22 36.16 -27.95
C ASP A 166 -10.54 35.48 -28.37
N GLY A 167 -11.03 34.52 -27.56
CA GLY A 167 -12.28 33.80 -27.76
C GLY A 167 -12.17 32.64 -28.76
N TRP A 168 -13.33 32.08 -29.11
CA TRP A 168 -13.45 30.95 -30.02
C TRP A 168 -13.07 31.31 -31.46
N LYS A 169 -12.44 30.36 -32.15
CA LYS A 169 -12.04 30.45 -33.56
C LYS A 169 -12.43 29.17 -34.30
N THR A 170 -12.83 29.31 -35.56
CA THR A 170 -12.88 28.19 -36.50
C THR A 170 -11.47 27.72 -36.80
N SER A 171 -11.30 26.42 -37.12
CA SER A 171 -9.99 25.89 -37.51
C SER A 171 -9.45 26.58 -38.78
N SER A 172 -8.24 27.11 -38.65
CA SER A 172 -7.35 27.55 -39.72
C SER A 172 -5.92 27.22 -39.29
N LYS A 173 -4.95 27.34 -40.21
CA LYS A 173 -3.54 27.15 -39.87
C LYS A 173 -3.10 28.05 -38.70
N GLU A 174 -3.52 29.31 -38.72
CA GLU A 174 -3.16 30.33 -37.73
C GLU A 174 -3.83 30.10 -36.37
N THR A 175 -5.09 29.64 -36.37
CA THR A 175 -5.87 29.47 -35.14
C THR A 175 -5.58 28.13 -34.45
N VAL A 176 -5.21 27.10 -35.23
CA VAL A 176 -4.84 25.77 -34.73
C VAL A 176 -3.38 25.73 -34.28
N ALA A 177 -2.49 26.50 -34.91
CA ALA A 177 -1.06 26.58 -34.54
C ALA A 177 -0.79 26.62 -33.02
N PRO A 178 -1.45 27.49 -32.22
CA PRO A 178 -1.21 27.55 -30.78
C PRO A 178 -1.90 26.49 -29.92
N ILE A 179 -2.78 25.68 -30.52
CA ILE A 179 -3.58 24.70 -29.78
C ILE A 179 -2.71 23.51 -29.40
N SER A 180 -3.01 22.96 -28.23
CA SER A 180 -2.50 21.67 -27.78
C SER A 180 -2.73 20.57 -28.83
N ALA A 181 -1.67 19.97 -29.32
CA ALA A 181 -1.72 18.83 -30.24
C ALA A 181 -2.50 17.65 -29.67
N PRO A 182 -2.26 17.14 -28.43
CA PRO A 182 -3.07 16.04 -27.91
C PRO A 182 -4.55 16.43 -27.80
N ALA A 183 -4.87 17.67 -27.42
CA ALA A 183 -6.26 18.14 -27.36
C ALA A 183 -6.92 18.24 -28.74
N TYR A 184 -6.18 18.70 -29.75
CA TYR A 184 -6.69 18.83 -31.10
C TYR A 184 -6.97 17.47 -31.74
N PHE A 185 -6.06 16.51 -31.58
CA PHE A 185 -6.26 15.15 -32.08
C PHE A 185 -7.36 14.40 -31.32
N PHE A 186 -7.52 14.65 -30.03
CA PHE A 186 -8.69 14.18 -29.27
C PHE A 186 -10.00 14.71 -29.89
N ALA A 187 -10.11 16.03 -30.09
CA ALA A 187 -11.29 16.66 -30.64
C ALA A 187 -11.61 16.17 -32.07
N ARG A 188 -10.58 16.04 -32.91
CA ARG A 188 -10.72 15.50 -34.27
C ARG A 188 -11.19 14.05 -34.26
N THR A 189 -10.62 13.21 -33.39
CA THR A 189 -11.04 11.79 -33.27
C THR A 189 -12.51 11.68 -32.89
N LEU A 190 -12.99 12.53 -31.97
CA LEU A 190 -14.42 12.60 -31.63
C LEU A 190 -15.26 13.09 -32.81
N ALA A 191 -14.85 14.15 -33.50
CA ALA A 191 -15.56 14.67 -34.66
C ALA A 191 -15.67 13.63 -35.78
N ASP A 192 -14.61 12.86 -36.03
CA ASP A 192 -14.58 11.73 -36.97
C ASP A 192 -15.53 10.61 -36.54
N SER A 193 -15.49 10.22 -35.27
CA SER A 193 -16.21 9.04 -34.77
C SER A 193 -17.69 9.29 -34.49
N LEU A 194 -18.06 10.52 -34.16
CA LEU A 194 -19.42 10.91 -33.81
C LEU A 194 -20.15 11.63 -34.95
N GLY A 195 -19.41 12.25 -35.88
CA GLY A 195 -20.01 13.02 -36.96
C GLY A 195 -20.72 14.29 -36.47
N VAL A 196 -20.16 14.96 -35.45
CA VAL A 196 -20.72 16.19 -34.84
C VAL A 196 -19.64 17.28 -34.74
N PRO A 197 -20.00 18.57 -34.61
CA PRO A 197 -19.04 19.61 -34.28
C PRO A 197 -18.39 19.36 -32.93
N VAL A 198 -17.11 19.71 -32.78
CA VAL A 198 -16.41 19.60 -31.50
C VAL A 198 -15.72 20.93 -31.16
N GLY A 199 -15.99 21.44 -29.97
CA GLY A 199 -15.29 22.56 -29.36
C GLY A 199 -14.20 22.06 -28.42
N ILE A 200 -12.97 22.55 -28.58
CA ILE A 200 -11.86 22.25 -27.66
C ILE A 200 -11.30 23.52 -27.03
N ILE A 201 -11.31 23.57 -25.71
CA ILE A 201 -10.73 24.65 -24.92
C ILE A 201 -9.33 24.22 -24.49
N SER A 202 -8.29 24.93 -24.92
CA SER A 202 -6.88 24.60 -24.66
C SER A 202 -6.30 25.56 -23.62
N SER A 203 -6.16 25.09 -22.37
CA SER A 203 -5.70 25.89 -21.23
C SER A 203 -4.58 25.18 -20.46
N SER A 204 -3.33 25.36 -20.90
CA SER A 204 -2.17 24.63 -20.38
C SER A 204 -0.94 25.53 -20.20
N TRP A 205 -0.05 25.18 -19.27
CA TRP A 205 1.18 25.94 -19.00
C TRP A 205 2.33 25.05 -18.57
N GLY A 206 3.39 24.99 -19.38
CA GLY A 206 4.61 24.22 -19.16
C GLY A 206 5.36 24.56 -17.88
N GLY A 207 5.94 23.51 -17.27
CA GLY A 207 6.69 23.63 -16.00
C GLY A 207 5.81 23.92 -14.78
N SER A 208 4.49 23.78 -14.90
CA SER A 208 3.58 23.98 -13.77
C SER A 208 3.42 22.70 -12.95
N GLN A 209 3.30 22.89 -11.64
CA GLN A 209 2.91 21.83 -10.71
C GLN A 209 1.40 21.89 -10.42
N ILE A 210 0.84 20.75 -9.99
CA ILE A 210 -0.59 20.54 -9.81
C ILE A 210 -1.24 21.54 -8.84
N GLU A 211 -0.49 22.00 -7.83
CA GLU A 211 -0.89 22.97 -6.81
C GLU A 211 -1.31 24.33 -7.39
N THR A 212 -0.80 24.68 -8.58
CA THR A 212 -1.16 25.94 -9.23
C THR A 212 -2.52 25.86 -9.96
N TRP A 213 -3.05 24.65 -10.15
CA TRP A 213 -4.27 24.33 -10.92
C TRP A 213 -5.47 23.97 -10.04
N MET A 214 -5.33 23.99 -8.71
CA MET A 214 -6.42 23.80 -7.76
C MET A 214 -6.93 25.13 -7.20
N PRO A 215 -8.18 25.21 -6.72
CA PRO A 215 -8.63 26.38 -5.95
C PRO A 215 -7.70 26.62 -4.76
N ARG A 216 -7.45 27.90 -4.45
CA ARG A 216 -6.46 28.29 -3.44
C ARG A 216 -6.80 27.74 -2.06
N GLU A 217 -8.07 27.78 -1.70
CA GLU A 217 -8.60 27.34 -0.42
C GLU A 217 -8.39 25.83 -0.23
N ILE A 218 -8.61 25.04 -1.29
CA ILE A 218 -8.47 23.58 -1.25
C ILE A 218 -7.03 23.14 -1.02
N ILE A 219 -6.07 23.81 -1.68
CA ILE A 219 -4.65 23.47 -1.51
C ILE A 219 -4.09 23.97 -0.17
N ASP A 220 -4.57 25.11 0.33
CA ASP A 220 -4.21 25.59 1.67
C ASP A 220 -4.70 24.60 2.74
N ASP A 221 -5.96 24.17 2.70
CA ASP A 221 -6.53 23.20 3.64
C ASP A 221 -5.78 21.85 3.60
N TYR A 222 -5.44 21.36 2.41
CA TYR A 222 -4.68 20.13 2.25
C TYR A 222 -3.27 20.24 2.85
N ALA A 223 -2.58 21.36 2.60
CA ALA A 223 -1.23 21.60 3.10
C ALA A 223 -1.17 21.77 4.63
N ASP A 224 -2.22 22.33 5.23
CA ASP A 224 -2.35 22.46 6.68
C ASP A 224 -2.65 21.11 7.35
N ALA A 225 -3.49 20.27 6.74
CA ALA A 225 -3.75 18.91 7.22
C ALA A 225 -2.54 17.97 7.04
N HIS A 226 -1.68 18.24 6.04
CA HIS A 226 -0.52 17.40 5.72
C HIS A 226 0.76 18.24 5.60
N PRO A 227 1.37 18.69 6.72
CA PRO A 227 2.54 19.56 6.69
C PRO A 227 3.75 18.98 5.92
N GLY A 228 3.89 17.66 5.87
CA GLY A 228 4.93 16.96 5.10
C GLY A 228 4.69 16.89 3.59
N SER A 229 3.50 17.30 3.12
CA SER A 229 3.15 17.37 1.69
C SER A 229 3.50 18.71 1.03
N ARG A 230 4.02 19.67 1.83
CA ARG A 230 4.46 20.98 1.36
C ARG A 230 5.63 20.81 0.37
N VAL A 231 5.47 21.44 -0.78
CA VAL A 231 6.30 21.27 -1.97
C VAL A 231 7.57 22.11 -1.87
N ASN A 232 8.70 21.56 -2.33
CA ASN A 232 9.91 22.36 -2.54
C ASN A 232 9.91 22.88 -3.99
N GLY A 233 10.11 24.19 -4.20
CA GLY A 233 10.39 24.72 -5.55
C GLY A 233 9.29 25.54 -6.24
N ILE A 234 8.08 25.67 -5.69
CA ILE A 234 7.18 26.79 -6.00
C ILE A 234 6.82 27.56 -4.72
N PRO A 235 6.78 28.91 -4.75
CA PRO A 235 6.33 29.68 -3.59
C PRO A 235 4.84 29.48 -3.35
N GLU A 236 4.40 29.49 -2.09
CA GLU A 236 2.97 29.38 -1.72
C GLU A 236 2.10 30.46 -2.40
N SER A 237 2.68 31.63 -2.73
CA SER A 237 2.00 32.68 -3.49
C SER A 237 1.61 32.26 -4.92
N ALA A 238 2.19 31.19 -5.47
CA ALA A 238 1.84 30.65 -6.77
C ALA A 238 0.66 29.66 -6.73
N TRP A 239 0.28 29.16 -5.55
CA TRP A 239 -0.80 28.18 -5.39
C TRP A 239 -2.14 28.75 -5.88
N GLY A 240 -2.88 27.95 -6.63
CA GLY A 240 -4.15 28.29 -7.28
C GLY A 240 -4.15 29.44 -8.29
N THR A 241 -3.01 30.06 -8.58
CA THR A 241 -2.94 31.22 -9.49
C THR A 241 -3.37 30.91 -10.93
N LYS A 242 -3.08 29.70 -11.44
CA LYS A 242 -3.49 29.29 -12.79
C LYS A 242 -4.95 28.89 -12.82
N PHE A 243 -5.43 28.20 -11.78
CA PHE A 243 -6.86 27.94 -11.63
C PHE A 243 -7.67 29.23 -11.71
N ALA A 244 -7.33 30.23 -10.88
CA ALA A 244 -8.08 31.48 -10.78
C ALA A 244 -8.13 32.27 -12.11
N SER A 245 -7.04 32.30 -12.88
CA SER A 245 -6.97 33.10 -14.11
C SER A 245 -7.31 32.32 -15.39
N MET A 246 -7.13 31.00 -15.42
CA MET A 246 -7.19 30.22 -16.66
C MET A 246 -8.27 29.13 -16.67
N ILE A 247 -8.83 28.76 -15.52
CA ILE A 247 -9.84 27.69 -15.39
C ILE A 247 -11.15 28.25 -14.84
N ALA A 248 -11.12 28.91 -13.68
CA ALA A 248 -12.30 29.49 -13.05
C ALA A 248 -13.10 30.43 -13.98
N PRO A 249 -12.48 31.27 -14.85
CA PRO A 249 -13.24 32.13 -15.77
C PRO A 249 -13.95 31.39 -16.91
N ILE A 250 -13.67 30.10 -17.09
CA ILE A 250 -14.39 29.22 -18.04
C ILE A 250 -15.70 28.74 -17.38
N CYS A 251 -15.74 28.62 -16.06
CA CYS A 251 -16.94 28.17 -15.34
C CYS A 251 -18.08 29.22 -15.49
N PRO A 252 -19.34 28.79 -15.70
CA PRO A 252 -19.84 27.43 -15.80
C PRO A 252 -20.11 26.99 -17.26
N TYR A 253 -19.22 27.29 -18.23
CA TYR A 253 -19.41 26.87 -19.63
C TYR A 253 -19.70 25.37 -19.68
N THR A 254 -20.84 24.99 -20.24
CA THR A 254 -21.26 23.58 -20.25
C THR A 254 -20.31 22.78 -21.14
N ILE A 255 -19.70 21.74 -20.58
CA ILE A 255 -18.75 20.84 -21.23
C ILE A 255 -19.16 19.39 -20.98
N ARG A 256 -18.65 18.47 -21.81
CA ARG A 256 -18.77 17.04 -21.60
C ARG A 256 -17.74 16.48 -20.64
N GLY A 257 -16.54 17.07 -20.54
CA GLY A 257 -15.51 16.59 -19.63
C GLY A 257 -14.14 17.24 -19.83
N PHE A 258 -13.15 16.68 -19.14
CA PHE A 258 -11.78 17.19 -19.06
C PHE A 258 -10.76 16.21 -19.65
N ILE A 259 -9.71 16.76 -20.25
CA ILE A 259 -8.47 16.02 -20.54
C ILE A 259 -7.25 16.68 -19.90
N TRP A 260 -6.36 15.89 -19.30
CA TRP A 260 -5.29 16.37 -18.42
C TRP A 260 -3.93 15.69 -18.68
N TYR A 261 -2.87 16.47 -18.88
CA TYR A 261 -1.51 15.90 -19.01
C TYR A 261 -0.51 16.69 -18.16
N GLN A 262 -0.20 16.14 -16.99
CA GLN A 262 0.71 16.73 -16.01
C GLN A 262 1.32 15.67 -15.09
N GLY A 263 2.48 16.02 -14.52
CA GLY A 263 3.11 15.27 -13.44
C GLY A 263 4.62 15.46 -13.42
N GLU A 264 5.26 15.80 -14.55
CA GLU A 264 6.71 15.82 -14.68
C GLU A 264 7.37 16.82 -13.73
N SER A 265 6.74 17.96 -13.47
CA SER A 265 7.25 18.94 -12.51
C SER A 265 7.04 18.54 -11.04
N ASN A 266 6.09 17.64 -10.76
CA ASN A 266 5.87 17.09 -9.42
C ASN A 266 6.78 15.87 -9.17
N LEU A 267 7.08 15.06 -10.19
CA LEU A 267 8.07 13.99 -10.11
C LEU A 267 9.47 14.53 -9.80
N LEU A 268 9.82 15.70 -10.36
CA LEU A 268 11.08 16.39 -10.12
C LEU A 268 11.19 17.10 -8.76
N ASP A 269 10.12 17.13 -7.96
CA ASP A 269 10.17 17.68 -6.60
C ASP A 269 10.86 16.69 -5.62
N ASN A 270 10.91 17.04 -4.35
CA ASN A 270 11.43 16.25 -3.25
C ASN A 270 10.92 14.78 -3.30
N PRO A 271 11.83 13.79 -3.33
CA PRO A 271 11.48 12.38 -3.23
C PRO A 271 10.68 12.01 -1.98
N GLU A 272 10.65 12.83 -0.94
CA GLU A 272 9.82 12.57 0.24
C GLU A 272 8.36 13.04 0.07
N SER A 273 8.06 13.91 -0.90
CA SER A 273 6.72 14.49 -1.14
C SER A 273 5.94 13.83 -2.30
N PHE A 274 6.60 13.08 -3.20
CA PHE A 274 5.94 12.49 -4.39
C PHE A 274 4.78 11.54 -4.04
N GLY A 275 4.83 10.90 -2.87
CA GLY A 275 3.75 10.03 -2.37
C GLY A 275 2.40 10.75 -2.22
N SER A 276 2.39 12.08 -2.12
CA SER A 276 1.17 12.90 -2.02
C SER A 276 0.51 13.24 -3.36
N TYR A 277 1.12 12.87 -4.49
CA TYR A 277 0.61 13.25 -5.82
C TYR A 277 -0.78 12.64 -6.11
N TYR A 278 -1.03 11.40 -5.67
CA TYR A 278 -2.35 10.77 -5.80
C TYR A 278 -3.45 11.63 -5.15
N ASP A 279 -3.25 12.03 -3.90
CA ASP A 279 -4.24 12.80 -3.14
C ASP A 279 -4.49 14.16 -3.80
N LYS A 280 -3.42 14.85 -4.22
CA LYS A 280 -3.52 16.14 -4.94
C LYS A 280 -4.24 16.00 -6.28
N GLN A 281 -3.97 14.92 -7.02
CA GLN A 281 -4.63 14.69 -8.30
C GLN A 281 -6.12 14.37 -8.12
N LYS A 282 -6.46 13.59 -7.10
CA LYS A 282 -7.86 13.35 -6.71
C LYS A 282 -8.57 14.65 -6.31
N LEU A 283 -7.95 15.49 -5.49
CA LEU A 283 -8.48 16.79 -5.11
C LEU A 283 -8.68 17.72 -6.30
N LEU A 284 -7.77 17.70 -7.28
CA LEU A 284 -7.94 18.46 -8.52
C LEU A 284 -9.19 18.01 -9.28
N VAL A 285 -9.38 16.69 -9.46
CA VAL A 285 -10.56 16.13 -10.15
C VAL A 285 -11.86 16.54 -9.43
N GLU A 286 -11.92 16.33 -8.12
CA GLU A 286 -13.11 16.61 -7.31
C GLU A 286 -13.42 18.11 -7.27
N SER A 287 -12.41 18.96 -7.11
CA SER A 287 -12.60 20.41 -7.08
C SER A 287 -13.07 20.93 -8.44
N TRP A 288 -12.52 20.47 -9.56
CA TRP A 288 -12.96 20.91 -10.89
C TRP A 288 -14.40 20.49 -11.17
N ARG A 289 -14.77 19.25 -10.88
CA ARG A 289 -16.16 18.76 -10.93
C ARG A 289 -17.12 19.63 -10.12
N SER A 290 -16.73 19.96 -8.89
CA SER A 290 -17.52 20.84 -8.03
C SER A 290 -17.71 22.25 -8.61
N PHE A 291 -16.70 22.81 -9.28
CA PHE A 291 -16.79 24.14 -9.90
C PHE A 291 -17.72 24.17 -11.12
N TRP A 292 -17.87 23.05 -11.82
CA TRP A 292 -18.87 22.88 -12.88
C TRP A 292 -20.27 22.52 -12.34
N GLY A 293 -20.37 22.17 -11.05
CA GLY A 293 -21.61 21.75 -10.41
C GLY A 293 -22.05 20.34 -10.78
N ASP A 294 -21.12 19.50 -11.24
CA ASP A 294 -21.37 18.13 -11.67
C ASP A 294 -20.22 17.22 -11.20
N GLY A 295 -20.52 16.39 -10.20
CA GLY A 295 -19.61 15.46 -9.54
C GLY A 295 -19.15 14.28 -10.41
N ASP A 296 -19.81 14.06 -11.55
CA ASP A 296 -19.63 12.88 -12.38
C ASP A 296 -18.94 13.20 -13.71
N LEU A 297 -18.57 14.47 -13.96
CA LEU A 297 -17.93 14.86 -15.22
C LEU A 297 -16.68 14.00 -15.54
N PRO A 298 -16.62 13.41 -16.74
CA PRO A 298 -15.48 12.64 -17.21
C PRO A 298 -14.15 13.39 -17.07
N PHE A 299 -13.12 12.70 -16.57
CA PHE A 299 -11.78 13.26 -16.40
C PHE A 299 -10.72 12.28 -16.90
N TYR A 300 -10.22 12.51 -18.12
CA TYR A 300 -9.23 11.63 -18.75
C TYR A 300 -7.83 12.23 -18.67
N TYR A 301 -6.85 11.45 -18.23
CA TYR A 301 -5.49 11.95 -18.02
C TYR A 301 -4.45 11.08 -18.69
N VAL A 302 -3.19 11.53 -18.72
CA VAL A 302 -2.12 10.88 -19.46
C VAL A 302 -1.00 10.45 -18.52
N GLN A 303 -0.58 9.19 -18.65
CA GLN A 303 0.60 8.65 -17.99
C GLN A 303 1.85 9.41 -18.45
N LEU A 304 2.81 9.67 -17.56
CA LEU A 304 4.08 10.27 -17.97
C LEU A 304 4.83 9.35 -18.94
N ALA A 305 5.46 9.93 -19.96
CA ALA A 305 6.26 9.15 -20.90
C ALA A 305 7.65 8.81 -20.31
N PRO A 306 8.32 7.75 -20.80
CA PRO A 306 9.69 7.41 -20.40
C PRO A 306 10.66 8.57 -20.63
N TYR A 307 11.49 8.89 -19.63
CA TYR A 307 12.50 9.94 -19.69
C TYR A 307 13.58 9.73 -18.62
N ASP A 308 14.83 10.03 -18.94
CA ASP A 308 15.99 9.90 -18.04
C ASP A 308 16.02 11.01 -16.95
N TYR A 309 15.05 10.99 -16.03
CA TYR A 309 14.95 11.98 -14.95
C TYR A 309 16.19 11.98 -14.04
N SER A 310 16.76 10.82 -13.75
CA SER A 310 17.98 10.68 -12.94
C SER A 310 19.23 11.33 -13.57
N GLN A 311 19.20 11.59 -14.88
CA GLN A 311 20.33 12.17 -15.63
C GLN A 311 20.22 13.68 -15.82
N ARG A 312 19.14 14.32 -15.31
CA ARG A 312 19.00 15.77 -15.44
C ARG A 312 20.01 16.50 -14.54
N LYS A 313 20.45 17.67 -15.02
CA LYS A 313 21.40 18.53 -14.28
C LYS A 313 20.79 19.16 -13.02
N ASP A 314 19.47 19.34 -13.01
CA ASP A 314 18.69 19.88 -11.89
C ASP A 314 18.06 18.77 -11.02
N ALA A 315 18.35 17.50 -11.29
CA ALA A 315 17.89 16.40 -10.45
C ALA A 315 18.68 16.36 -9.14
N HIS A 316 17.98 16.54 -8.02
CA HIS A 316 18.50 16.25 -6.69
C HIS A 316 17.78 15.00 -6.18
N SER A 317 18.54 13.94 -5.90
CA SER A 317 18.02 12.72 -5.26
C SER A 317 16.96 11.93 -6.06
N VAL A 318 16.95 12.03 -7.39
CA VAL A 318 16.06 11.24 -8.28
C VAL A 318 16.73 9.91 -8.66
N SER A 319 16.09 8.79 -8.35
CA SER A 319 16.53 7.45 -8.76
C SER A 319 15.80 6.99 -10.02
N ARG A 320 16.38 6.02 -10.74
CA ARG A 320 15.78 5.43 -11.96
C ARG A 320 14.44 4.74 -11.72
N ASP A 321 14.16 4.34 -10.47
CA ASP A 321 12.92 3.65 -10.09
C ASP A 321 11.78 4.63 -9.75
N MET A 322 12.06 5.95 -9.71
CA MET A 322 11.08 6.96 -9.31
C MET A 322 9.96 7.15 -10.35
N LEU A 323 10.29 7.14 -11.64
CA LEU A 323 9.28 7.23 -12.70
C LEU A 323 8.32 6.02 -12.68
N PRO A 324 8.79 4.76 -12.58
CA PRO A 324 7.92 3.62 -12.34
C PRO A 324 7.01 3.75 -11.11
N GLN A 325 7.53 4.22 -9.97
CA GLN A 325 6.70 4.49 -8.78
C GLN A 325 5.66 5.57 -9.04
N PHE A 326 6.01 6.60 -9.82
CA PHE A 326 5.07 7.65 -10.22
C PHE A 326 3.98 7.12 -11.16
N TRP A 327 4.31 6.19 -12.06
CA TRP A 327 3.31 5.50 -12.90
C TRP A 327 2.32 4.70 -12.06
N GLU A 328 2.78 4.00 -11.03
CA GLU A 328 1.91 3.30 -10.08
C GLU A 328 0.95 4.27 -9.36
N ILE A 329 1.46 5.43 -8.94
CA ILE A 329 0.64 6.51 -8.36
C ILE A 329 -0.40 7.02 -9.36
N GLN A 330 -0.01 7.29 -10.62
CA GLN A 330 -0.93 7.73 -11.66
C GLN A 330 -1.98 6.66 -11.96
N ARG A 331 -1.62 5.36 -11.95
CA ARG A 331 -2.56 4.26 -12.16
C ARG A 331 -3.68 4.22 -11.13
N ARG A 332 -3.39 4.53 -9.86
CA ARG A 332 -4.38 4.53 -8.76
C ARG A 332 -5.53 5.51 -8.98
N LEU A 333 -5.34 6.60 -9.75
CA LEU A 333 -6.42 7.56 -9.99
C LEU A 333 -7.59 6.95 -10.77
N MET A 334 -7.37 5.91 -11.58
CA MET A 334 -8.46 5.22 -12.29
C MET A 334 -9.49 4.56 -11.35
N ASP A 335 -9.21 4.45 -10.05
CA ASP A 335 -10.16 3.98 -9.05
C ASP A 335 -11.22 5.05 -8.71
N VAL A 336 -10.99 6.30 -9.11
CA VAL A 336 -11.97 7.39 -8.99
C VAL A 336 -12.99 7.26 -10.14
N PRO A 337 -14.31 7.19 -9.86
CA PRO A 337 -15.33 7.04 -10.89
C PRO A 337 -15.28 8.13 -11.96
N GLY A 338 -15.50 7.75 -13.22
CA GLY A 338 -15.50 8.65 -14.37
C GLY A 338 -14.10 9.15 -14.76
N THR A 339 -13.03 8.46 -14.34
CA THR A 339 -11.66 8.76 -14.77
C THR A 339 -11.09 7.67 -15.68
N GLY A 340 -10.03 7.99 -16.42
CA GLY A 340 -9.35 7.06 -17.32
C GLY A 340 -7.98 7.58 -17.75
N MET A 341 -7.04 6.67 -17.98
CA MET A 341 -5.64 7.00 -18.26
C MET A 341 -5.23 6.60 -19.68
N ALA A 342 -4.65 7.52 -20.44
CA ALA A 342 -3.95 7.23 -21.68
C ALA A 342 -2.50 6.81 -21.37
N GLN A 343 -2.14 5.59 -21.74
CA GLN A 343 -0.79 5.04 -21.56
C GLN A 343 0.19 5.62 -22.58
N THR A 344 1.46 5.74 -22.20
CA THR A 344 2.50 6.38 -23.05
C THR A 344 3.87 5.72 -22.98
N THR A 345 3.99 4.56 -22.34
CA THR A 345 5.27 3.83 -22.18
C THR A 345 5.91 3.40 -23.50
N ASP A 346 5.10 3.19 -24.54
CA ASP A 346 5.51 2.88 -25.92
C ASP A 346 5.69 4.13 -26.82
N LEU A 347 5.34 5.32 -26.32
CA LEU A 347 5.30 6.56 -27.12
C LEU A 347 6.60 7.37 -27.01
N ALA A 348 7.74 6.70 -26.98
CA ALA A 348 9.06 7.31 -27.00
C ALA A 348 10.09 6.42 -27.72
N ASP A 349 10.82 6.97 -28.69
CA ASP A 349 11.90 6.23 -29.37
C ASP A 349 13.20 6.19 -28.55
N LYS A 350 13.32 7.15 -27.63
CA LYS A 350 14.48 7.38 -26.77
C LYS A 350 14.06 8.15 -25.53
N THR A 351 14.79 7.95 -24.44
CA THR A 351 14.49 8.50 -23.11
C THR A 351 15.14 9.85 -22.85
N GLY A 352 15.84 10.41 -23.85
CA GLY A 352 16.50 11.71 -23.76
C GLY A 352 15.59 12.92 -24.04
N ASP A 353 14.32 12.72 -24.41
CA ASP A 353 13.37 13.80 -24.69
C ASP A 353 12.16 13.71 -23.75
N ILE A 354 12.00 14.71 -22.89
CA ILE A 354 10.88 14.81 -21.94
C ILE A 354 9.56 15.17 -22.64
N HIS A 355 9.60 15.55 -23.92
CA HIS A 355 8.44 15.88 -24.73
C HIS A 355 8.32 14.99 -25.98
N PRO A 356 8.04 13.68 -25.85
CA PRO A 356 7.96 12.80 -27.01
C PRO A 356 6.92 13.25 -28.06
N PRO A 357 7.19 13.03 -29.36
CA PRO A 357 6.45 13.66 -30.46
C PRO A 357 5.07 13.05 -30.76
N TYR A 358 4.75 11.86 -30.24
CA TYR A 358 3.55 11.06 -30.59
C TYR A 358 2.21 11.59 -30.02
N LYS A 359 2.01 12.91 -30.04
CA LYS A 359 0.83 13.58 -29.46
C LYS A 359 -0.49 13.23 -30.14
N HIS A 360 -0.45 12.85 -31.41
CA HIS A 360 -1.62 12.36 -32.12
C HIS A 360 -2.15 11.04 -31.54
N ILE A 361 -1.26 10.14 -31.11
CA ILE A 361 -1.64 8.88 -30.44
C ILE A 361 -2.16 9.15 -29.03
N VAL A 362 -1.55 10.10 -28.30
CA VAL A 362 -2.06 10.53 -26.98
C VAL A 362 -3.49 11.05 -27.09
N GLY A 363 -3.76 11.95 -28.05
CA GLY A 363 -5.11 12.46 -28.29
C GLY A 363 -6.11 11.37 -28.68
N TYR A 364 -5.69 10.42 -29.52
CA TYR A 364 -6.49 9.26 -29.91
C TYR A 364 -6.83 8.37 -28.70
N ARG A 365 -5.85 8.01 -27.85
CA ARG A 365 -6.06 7.18 -26.65
C ARG A 365 -7.00 7.83 -25.63
N LEU A 366 -6.91 9.15 -25.44
CA LEU A 366 -7.88 9.89 -24.64
C LEU A 366 -9.29 9.84 -25.24
N ALA A 367 -9.42 9.91 -26.57
CA ALA A 367 -10.71 9.86 -27.24
C ALA A 367 -11.35 8.47 -27.15
N LEU A 368 -10.57 7.39 -27.12
CA LEU A 368 -11.09 6.03 -26.89
C LEU A 368 -11.85 5.92 -25.56
N TRP A 369 -11.32 6.53 -24.49
CA TRP A 369 -12.01 6.60 -23.19
C TRP A 369 -13.36 7.30 -23.31
N ALA A 370 -13.39 8.48 -23.93
CA ALA A 370 -14.63 9.23 -24.13
C ALA A 370 -15.64 8.45 -25.01
N LEU A 371 -15.20 7.87 -26.13
CA LEU A 371 -16.01 7.05 -27.03
C LEU A 371 -16.66 5.86 -26.32
N ARG A 372 -15.89 5.16 -25.50
CA ARG A 372 -16.36 4.01 -24.73
C ARG A 372 -17.37 4.42 -23.66
N ASN A 373 -17.00 5.36 -22.80
CA ASN A 373 -17.73 5.64 -21.56
C ASN A 373 -18.90 6.61 -21.76
N GLU A 374 -18.73 7.65 -22.60
CA GLU A 374 -19.75 8.71 -22.76
C GLU A 374 -20.68 8.46 -23.93
N TYR A 375 -20.18 7.76 -24.97
CA TYR A 375 -20.91 7.57 -26.22
C TYR A 375 -21.25 6.10 -26.49
N GLY A 376 -21.04 5.21 -25.52
CA GLY A 376 -21.46 3.81 -25.56
C GLY A 376 -20.84 3.00 -26.72
N ARG A 377 -19.67 3.40 -27.23
CA ARG A 377 -18.97 2.65 -28.28
C ARG A 377 -18.35 1.39 -27.67
N SER A 378 -18.98 0.25 -27.94
CA SER A 378 -18.50 -1.07 -27.50
C SER A 378 -17.30 -1.58 -28.30
N GLY A 379 -16.48 -2.44 -27.70
CA GLY A 379 -15.35 -3.10 -28.37
C GLY A 379 -14.12 -2.20 -28.56
N LEU A 380 -14.04 -1.10 -27.82
CA LEU A 380 -12.86 -0.23 -27.77
C LEU A 380 -12.05 -0.56 -26.52
N GLU A 381 -10.86 -1.10 -26.72
CA GLU A 381 -9.90 -1.23 -25.63
C GLU A 381 -9.30 0.14 -25.30
N THR A 382 -9.23 0.44 -24.01
CA THR A 382 -8.74 1.73 -23.49
C THR A 382 -7.54 1.57 -22.57
N LEU A 383 -7.22 0.34 -22.19
CA LEU A 383 -6.09 -0.05 -21.37
C LEU A 383 -5.47 -1.31 -21.97
N GLY A 384 -4.16 -1.45 -21.84
CA GLY A 384 -3.44 -2.66 -22.20
C GLY A 384 -3.40 -3.66 -21.04
N PRO A 385 -2.59 -4.73 -21.18
CA PRO A 385 -2.52 -5.80 -20.21
C PRO A 385 -2.15 -5.31 -18.81
N GLU A 386 -2.90 -5.74 -17.80
CA GLU A 386 -2.63 -5.46 -16.39
C GLU A 386 -2.36 -6.78 -15.67
N LEU A 387 -1.27 -6.87 -14.90
CA LEU A 387 -0.93 -8.09 -14.17
C LEU A 387 -2.08 -8.48 -13.24
N GLU A 388 -2.60 -9.70 -13.41
CA GLU A 388 -3.66 -10.26 -12.56
C GLU A 388 -3.05 -11.20 -11.51
N SER A 389 -2.13 -12.08 -11.92
CA SER A 389 -1.44 -12.98 -11.00
C SER A 389 -0.03 -13.33 -11.46
N ALA A 390 0.83 -13.63 -10.48
CA ALA A 390 2.16 -14.20 -10.70
C ALA A 390 2.32 -15.43 -9.80
N ILE A 391 2.51 -16.60 -10.39
CA ILE A 391 2.58 -17.88 -9.65
C ILE A 391 3.72 -18.76 -10.15
N VAL A 392 4.26 -19.60 -9.27
CA VAL A 392 5.20 -20.65 -9.67
C VAL A 392 4.44 -21.95 -9.83
N GLU A 393 4.36 -22.48 -11.04
CA GLU A 393 3.71 -23.74 -11.36
C GLU A 393 4.66 -24.64 -12.15
N ASN A 394 4.82 -25.89 -11.72
CA ASN A 394 5.69 -26.88 -12.38
C ASN A 394 7.14 -26.39 -12.59
N GLY A 395 7.69 -25.60 -11.65
CA GLY A 395 9.05 -25.06 -11.71
C GLY A 395 9.22 -23.87 -12.67
N ARG A 396 8.13 -23.32 -13.21
CA ARG A 396 8.12 -22.12 -14.06
C ARG A 396 7.34 -21.00 -13.39
N LEU A 397 7.77 -19.77 -13.64
CA LEU A 397 6.98 -18.59 -13.25
C LEU A 397 5.98 -18.29 -14.36
N VAL A 398 4.71 -18.21 -14.01
CA VAL A 398 3.60 -17.93 -14.91
C VAL A 398 2.95 -16.62 -14.46
N LEU A 399 2.82 -15.68 -15.40
CA LEU A 399 2.08 -14.43 -15.20
C LEU A 399 0.81 -14.44 -16.05
N ASP A 400 -0.32 -14.18 -15.41
CA ASP A 400 -1.61 -13.95 -16.06
C ASP A 400 -1.93 -12.45 -16.09
N PHE A 401 -2.59 -12.01 -17.16
CA PHE A 401 -2.95 -10.62 -17.37
C PHE A 401 -4.46 -10.46 -17.56
N ALA A 402 -5.04 -9.50 -16.85
CA ALA A 402 -6.41 -9.07 -17.07
C ALA A 402 -6.52 -8.22 -18.34
N ARG A 403 -7.73 -8.19 -18.93
CA ARG A 403 -8.09 -7.36 -20.09
C ARG A 403 -7.27 -7.64 -21.34
N ASP A 404 -6.93 -8.91 -21.55
CA ASP A 404 -6.19 -9.32 -22.73
C ASP A 404 -7.12 -9.90 -23.81
N ASP A 405 -6.95 -9.39 -25.04
CA ASP A 405 -7.49 -9.92 -26.29
C ASP A 405 -6.39 -10.58 -27.15
N GLY A 406 -5.21 -10.81 -26.55
CA GLY A 406 -4.08 -11.58 -27.03
C GLY A 406 -2.75 -10.85 -26.83
N LEU A 407 -1.90 -11.34 -25.94
CA LEU A 407 -0.55 -10.82 -25.72
C LEU A 407 0.31 -10.96 -26.98
N LYS A 408 0.99 -9.86 -27.34
CA LYS A 408 1.97 -9.86 -28.43
C LYS A 408 3.05 -8.80 -28.19
N THR A 409 4.06 -8.80 -29.04
CA THR A 409 5.00 -7.67 -29.15
C THR A 409 4.62 -6.78 -30.34
N ASP A 410 4.77 -5.47 -30.18
CA ASP A 410 4.48 -4.49 -31.24
C ASP A 410 5.56 -4.44 -32.34
N ASP A 411 6.78 -4.89 -32.02
CA ASP A 411 7.92 -4.99 -32.93
C ASP A 411 8.16 -6.40 -33.51
N GLY A 412 7.40 -7.40 -33.04
CA GLY A 412 7.59 -8.82 -33.41
C GLY A 412 8.85 -9.47 -32.84
N GLY A 413 9.58 -8.77 -31.95
CA GLY A 413 10.75 -9.27 -31.24
C GLY A 413 10.38 -10.04 -29.96
N PRO A 414 11.38 -10.57 -29.23
CA PRO A 414 11.16 -11.14 -27.89
C PRO A 414 10.65 -10.07 -26.91
N VAL A 415 9.84 -10.50 -25.94
CA VAL A 415 9.37 -9.61 -24.87
C VAL A 415 10.55 -9.04 -24.09
N ASN A 416 10.58 -7.72 -23.90
CA ASN A 416 11.67 -7.01 -23.23
C ASN A 416 11.26 -6.43 -21.86
N CYS A 417 12.18 -5.74 -21.19
CA CYS A 417 11.92 -4.97 -19.97
C CYS A 417 11.44 -5.76 -18.73
N PHE A 418 11.69 -7.08 -18.68
CA PHE A 418 11.49 -7.90 -17.49
C PHE A 418 12.78 -8.09 -16.70
N ARG A 419 12.68 -7.92 -15.38
CA ARG A 419 13.73 -8.30 -14.42
C ARG A 419 13.14 -9.12 -13.29
N ILE A 420 13.83 -10.18 -12.87
CA ILE A 420 13.41 -11.05 -11.78
C ILE A 420 14.47 -11.05 -10.69
N LEU A 421 14.06 -10.80 -9.44
CA LEU A 421 14.88 -10.96 -8.25
C LEU A 421 14.75 -12.39 -7.76
N TYR A 422 15.88 -13.08 -7.60
CA TYR A 422 15.92 -14.46 -7.15
C TYR A 422 16.40 -14.61 -5.70
N SER A 423 16.24 -15.79 -5.11
CA SER A 423 16.66 -16.14 -3.74
C SER A 423 18.14 -15.89 -3.41
N ASN A 424 19.00 -15.77 -4.43
CA ASN A 424 20.40 -15.34 -4.27
C ASN A 424 20.59 -13.81 -4.23
N LEU A 425 19.50 -13.05 -4.11
CA LEU A 425 19.44 -11.59 -4.07
C LEU A 425 19.98 -10.90 -5.33
N LYS A 426 20.04 -11.62 -6.47
CA LYS A 426 20.44 -11.03 -7.76
C LYS A 426 19.22 -10.76 -8.61
N LEU A 427 19.06 -9.50 -8.99
CA LEU A 427 18.13 -9.08 -10.04
C LEU A 427 18.74 -9.42 -11.41
N ARG A 428 18.00 -10.13 -12.26
CA ARG A 428 18.45 -10.54 -13.60
C ARG A 428 17.41 -10.21 -14.64
N ASP A 429 17.84 -9.82 -15.84
CA ASP A 429 16.95 -9.74 -16.99
C ASP A 429 16.36 -11.12 -17.30
N ALA A 430 15.08 -11.15 -17.66
CA ALA A 430 14.36 -12.37 -17.99
C ALA A 430 13.55 -12.15 -19.27
N VAL A 431 13.47 -13.19 -20.11
CA VAL A 431 12.70 -13.14 -21.36
C VAL A 431 11.65 -14.25 -21.29
N PRO A 432 10.36 -13.93 -21.20
CA PRO A 432 9.30 -14.93 -21.18
C PRO A 432 8.98 -15.47 -22.57
N GLU A 433 8.34 -16.62 -22.59
CA GLU A 433 7.55 -17.11 -23.73
C GLU A 433 6.10 -16.61 -23.59
N ILE A 434 5.51 -16.14 -24.69
CA ILE A 434 4.07 -15.84 -24.76
C ILE A 434 3.33 -17.15 -25.05
N SER A 435 2.40 -17.53 -24.18
CA SER A 435 1.58 -18.74 -24.31
C SER A 435 0.11 -18.40 -24.11
N GLY A 436 -0.59 -18.10 -25.20
CA GLY A 436 -1.93 -17.50 -25.13
C GLY A 436 -1.87 -16.15 -24.42
N ASP A 437 -2.68 -15.98 -23.37
CA ASP A 437 -2.79 -14.74 -22.60
C ASP A 437 -1.83 -14.72 -21.39
N ARG A 438 -0.80 -15.58 -21.41
CA ARG A 438 0.16 -15.77 -20.32
C ARG A 438 1.59 -15.51 -20.75
N LEU A 439 2.40 -15.05 -19.80
CA LEU A 439 3.85 -15.07 -19.91
C LEU A 439 4.44 -16.18 -19.05
N VAL A 440 5.31 -16.99 -19.64
CA VAL A 440 5.95 -18.12 -18.98
C VAL A 440 7.46 -17.91 -18.95
N PHE A 441 8.03 -17.96 -17.75
CA PHE A 441 9.47 -17.80 -17.51
C PHE A 441 10.06 -19.12 -17.00
N GLU A 442 11.21 -19.48 -17.55
CA GLU A 442 12.06 -20.52 -16.95
C GLU A 442 12.75 -19.97 -15.70
N ILE A 443 12.72 -20.74 -14.62
CA ILE A 443 13.41 -20.41 -13.36
C ILE A 443 14.76 -21.14 -13.39
N PRO A 444 15.90 -20.44 -13.19
CA PRO A 444 17.20 -21.12 -13.14
C PRO A 444 17.28 -22.13 -11.99
N ASP A 445 17.92 -23.28 -12.26
CA ASP A 445 18.05 -24.38 -11.28
C ASP A 445 18.51 -23.90 -9.90
N GLY A 446 17.80 -24.34 -8.86
CA GLY A 446 18.12 -24.05 -7.46
C GLY A 446 17.85 -22.60 -7.02
N LEU A 447 17.18 -21.78 -7.84
CA LEU A 447 16.74 -20.44 -7.47
C LEU A 447 15.22 -20.38 -7.29
N GLU A 448 14.78 -19.53 -6.37
CA GLU A 448 13.36 -19.18 -6.20
C GLU A 448 13.16 -17.74 -6.68
N VAL A 449 11.96 -17.43 -7.18
CA VAL A 449 11.56 -16.08 -7.58
C VAL A 449 11.08 -15.34 -6.34
N LEU A 450 11.73 -14.23 -5.98
CA LEU A 450 11.32 -13.36 -4.87
C LEU A 450 10.48 -12.18 -5.36
N GLU A 451 10.76 -11.67 -6.55
CA GLU A 451 10.06 -10.51 -7.11
C GLU A 451 10.18 -10.49 -8.63
N VAL A 452 9.13 -10.03 -9.30
CA VAL A 452 9.07 -9.82 -10.75
C VAL A 452 8.82 -8.35 -11.03
N ARG A 453 9.62 -7.76 -11.94
CA ARG A 453 9.49 -6.38 -12.39
C ARG A 453 9.28 -6.34 -13.89
N PHE A 454 8.33 -5.52 -14.33
CA PHE A 454 8.11 -5.19 -15.74
C PHE A 454 8.16 -3.67 -15.94
N ALA A 455 8.96 -3.22 -16.90
CA ALA A 455 9.18 -1.81 -17.22
C ALA A 455 9.52 -0.94 -15.99
N TRP A 456 10.20 -1.52 -15.00
CA TRP A 456 10.52 -0.86 -13.72
C TRP A 456 11.87 -0.14 -13.76
N ASP A 457 12.02 0.76 -14.72
CA ASP A 457 13.18 1.64 -14.89
C ASP A 457 12.77 2.83 -15.77
N GLU A 458 13.20 4.05 -15.43
CA GLU A 458 12.87 5.28 -16.17
C GLU A 458 13.19 5.24 -17.67
N ALA A 459 14.16 4.39 -18.07
CA ALA A 459 14.56 4.20 -19.46
C ALA A 459 13.91 3.00 -20.15
N SER A 460 12.88 2.40 -19.55
CA SER A 460 12.17 1.26 -20.14
C SER A 460 11.36 1.69 -21.35
N LEU A 461 11.55 0.99 -22.46
CA LEU A 461 10.74 1.09 -23.69
C LEU A 461 10.11 -0.29 -23.96
N PRO A 462 9.04 -0.64 -23.22
CA PRO A 462 8.44 -1.97 -23.29
C PRO A 462 7.76 -2.22 -24.64
N ASN A 463 7.90 -3.44 -25.18
CA ASN A 463 7.25 -3.85 -26.43
C ASN A 463 6.01 -4.74 -26.24
N LEU A 464 5.67 -5.11 -25.00
CA LEU A 464 4.51 -5.97 -24.71
C LEU A 464 3.20 -5.18 -24.82
N VAL A 465 2.32 -5.63 -25.70
CA VAL A 465 1.00 -5.01 -25.97
C VAL A 465 -0.11 -6.06 -26.02
N ASN A 466 -1.36 -5.64 -25.87
CA ASN A 466 -2.53 -6.49 -26.17
C ASN A 466 -2.80 -6.58 -27.69
N GLY A 467 -3.85 -7.32 -28.07
CA GLY A 467 -4.30 -7.49 -29.45
C GLY A 467 -4.64 -6.16 -30.13
N SER A 468 -5.16 -5.21 -29.35
CA SER A 468 -5.45 -3.83 -29.78
C SER A 468 -4.23 -2.89 -29.86
N GLY A 469 -3.03 -3.34 -29.46
CA GLY A 469 -1.79 -2.57 -29.55
C GLY A 469 -1.60 -1.53 -28.43
N LEU A 470 -2.26 -1.71 -27.29
CA LEU A 470 -2.02 -0.91 -26.09
C LEU A 470 -0.95 -1.56 -25.21
N PRO A 471 0.02 -0.79 -24.70
CA PRO A 471 1.11 -1.34 -23.91
C PRO A 471 0.63 -1.91 -22.59
N ALA A 472 1.32 -2.95 -22.11
CA ALA A 472 1.14 -3.47 -20.76
C ALA A 472 1.56 -2.44 -19.72
N LEU A 473 0.84 -2.39 -18.61
CA LEU A 473 1.14 -1.48 -17.51
C LEU A 473 2.42 -1.91 -16.79
N PRO A 474 3.35 -0.98 -16.47
CA PRO A 474 4.50 -1.26 -15.62
C PRO A 474 4.08 -1.78 -14.25
N PHE A 475 4.82 -2.74 -13.70
CA PHE A 475 4.55 -3.28 -12.37
C PHE A 475 5.81 -3.81 -11.68
N ARG A 476 5.70 -3.94 -10.37
CA ARG A 476 6.56 -4.78 -9.52
C ARG A 476 5.65 -5.66 -8.68
N HIS A 477 5.97 -6.95 -8.61
CA HIS A 477 5.20 -7.93 -7.85
C HIS A 477 6.13 -8.76 -7.00
N GLU A 478 6.01 -8.64 -5.67
CA GLU A 478 6.70 -9.52 -4.74
C GLU A 478 6.01 -10.88 -4.74
N MET A 479 6.78 -11.95 -4.89
CA MET A 479 6.25 -13.29 -4.76
C MET A 479 5.99 -13.54 -3.28
N ASN A 480 4.75 -13.85 -2.92
CA ASN A 480 4.44 -14.30 -1.56
C ASN A 480 5.37 -15.46 -1.21
N ALA A 481 6.11 -15.34 -0.10
CA ALA A 481 7.09 -16.32 0.32
C ALA A 481 6.43 -17.73 0.39
N VAL A 482 6.98 -18.63 -0.42
CA VAL A 482 6.65 -20.06 -0.53
C VAL A 482 5.21 -20.36 -0.96
N SER A 483 5.05 -20.77 -2.21
CA SER A 483 3.85 -21.49 -2.67
C SER A 483 3.68 -22.77 -1.85
N GLY A 484 2.60 -22.84 -1.08
CA GLY A 484 2.24 -23.97 -0.22
C GLY A 484 1.05 -23.64 0.68
N SER A 485 0.43 -24.64 1.27
CA SER A 485 -0.58 -24.46 2.32
C SER A 485 0.00 -23.68 3.52
N ASP A 486 -0.85 -23.06 4.35
CA ASP A 486 -0.38 -22.37 5.57
C ASP A 486 0.52 -23.29 6.42
N ARG A 487 0.21 -24.59 6.49
CA ARG A 487 1.02 -25.57 7.22
C ARG A 487 2.42 -25.71 6.63
N GLU A 488 2.54 -25.86 5.31
CA GLU A 488 3.84 -25.97 4.64
C GLU A 488 4.71 -24.74 4.87
N LYS A 489 4.11 -23.54 4.85
CA LYS A 489 4.83 -22.29 5.18
C LYS A 489 5.34 -22.29 6.62
N TRP A 490 4.51 -22.71 7.57
CA TRP A 490 4.88 -22.76 8.98
C TRP A 490 5.99 -23.79 9.22
N VAL A 491 5.90 -24.98 8.61
CA VAL A 491 6.96 -26.00 8.67
C VAL A 491 8.26 -25.49 8.07
N GLY A 492 8.21 -24.86 6.89
CA GLY A 492 9.40 -24.32 6.23
C GLY A 492 10.08 -23.22 7.06
N MET A 493 9.30 -22.34 7.69
CA MET A 493 9.85 -21.32 8.58
C MET A 493 10.42 -21.92 9.88
N LEU A 494 9.72 -22.88 10.49
CA LEU A 494 10.23 -23.60 11.66
C LEU A 494 11.55 -24.30 11.33
N ASP A 495 11.65 -25.00 10.20
CA ASP A 495 12.88 -25.67 9.75
C ASP A 495 14.01 -24.66 9.55
N ARG A 496 13.76 -23.56 8.83
CA ARG A 496 14.74 -22.49 8.60
C ARG A 496 15.32 -21.94 9.90
N ILE A 497 14.48 -21.76 10.91
CA ILE A 497 14.91 -21.24 12.23
C ILE A 497 15.62 -22.35 13.03
N ALA A 498 15.03 -23.53 13.14
CA ALA A 498 15.47 -24.55 14.08
C ALA A 498 16.68 -25.36 13.58
N ARG A 499 16.78 -25.61 12.28
CA ARG A 499 17.78 -26.51 11.68
C ARG A 499 19.23 -26.13 12.02
N PRO A 500 19.65 -24.86 11.93
CA PRO A 500 21.02 -24.48 12.24
C PRO A 500 21.40 -24.79 13.69
N VAL A 501 20.48 -24.57 14.64
CA VAL A 501 20.72 -24.86 16.06
C VAL A 501 20.85 -26.37 16.30
N ILE A 502 19.87 -27.15 15.84
CA ILE A 502 19.82 -28.59 16.10
C ILE A 502 20.95 -29.34 15.38
N SER A 503 21.17 -29.05 14.09
CA SER A 503 22.18 -29.76 13.29
C SER A 503 23.61 -29.45 13.75
N ASN A 504 23.92 -28.19 14.08
CA ASN A 504 25.24 -27.84 14.60
C ASN A 504 25.50 -28.46 15.97
N LEU A 505 24.50 -28.47 16.84
CA LEU A 505 24.65 -29.07 18.16
C LEU A 505 24.79 -30.59 18.07
N ALA A 506 24.03 -31.24 17.18
CA ALA A 506 24.20 -32.67 16.88
C ALA A 506 25.60 -33.00 16.33
N ALA A 507 26.19 -32.09 15.55
CA ALA A 507 27.54 -32.21 15.02
C ALA A 507 28.65 -31.81 16.01
N GLY A 508 28.33 -31.24 17.18
CA GLY A 508 29.30 -30.73 18.14
C GLY A 508 30.01 -29.45 17.66
N THR A 509 29.32 -28.62 16.86
CA THR A 509 29.85 -27.42 16.23
C THR A 509 29.08 -26.13 16.54
N LEU A 510 28.05 -26.15 17.39
CA LEU A 510 27.21 -25.00 17.72
C LEU A 510 28.03 -23.85 18.32
N LYS A 511 28.89 -24.11 19.31
CA LYS A 511 29.70 -23.04 19.92
C LYS A 511 30.66 -22.38 18.94
N ARG A 512 31.07 -23.12 17.91
CA ARG A 512 31.99 -22.66 16.87
C ARG A 512 31.26 -21.85 15.80
N ASN A 513 30.07 -22.29 15.40
CA ASN A 513 29.39 -21.79 14.21
C ASN A 513 28.30 -20.76 14.51
N MET A 514 27.66 -20.81 15.68
CA MET A 514 26.62 -19.86 16.04
C MET A 514 27.23 -18.46 16.28
N PRO A 515 26.79 -17.42 15.55
CA PRO A 515 27.23 -16.07 15.78
C PRO A 515 26.71 -15.55 17.13
N PHE A 516 27.42 -14.55 17.66
CA PHE A 516 27.01 -13.88 18.88
C PHE A 516 26.88 -12.39 18.64
N GLU A 517 25.68 -11.90 18.91
CA GLU A 517 25.32 -10.49 18.90
C GLU A 517 24.58 -10.18 20.20
N SER A 518 24.93 -9.06 20.83
CA SER A 518 24.25 -8.51 22.01
C SER A 518 24.67 -7.06 22.20
N ARG A 519 23.86 -6.28 22.92
CA ARG A 519 24.26 -4.96 23.43
C ARG A 519 25.23 -5.05 24.61
N SER A 520 25.34 -6.22 25.25
CA SER A 520 26.29 -6.48 26.33
C SER A 520 27.44 -7.35 25.84
N ASP A 521 28.66 -7.00 26.23
CA ASP A 521 29.88 -7.77 25.99
C ASP A 521 30.24 -8.70 27.17
N SER A 522 29.33 -8.88 28.13
CA SER A 522 29.55 -9.73 29.29
C SER A 522 29.84 -11.18 28.87
N PRO A 523 30.93 -11.79 29.36
CA PRO A 523 31.27 -13.18 29.04
C PRO A 523 30.15 -14.18 29.34
N GLY A 524 29.36 -13.91 30.39
CA GLY A 524 28.21 -14.74 30.76
C GLY A 524 27.07 -14.70 29.73
N ARG A 525 26.93 -13.64 28.92
CA ARG A 525 25.92 -13.59 27.85
C ARG A 525 26.28 -14.49 26.68
N LEU A 526 27.55 -14.48 26.27
CA LEU A 526 28.07 -15.41 25.26
C LEU A 526 27.97 -16.86 25.72
N GLU A 527 28.19 -17.12 27.01
CA GLU A 527 28.07 -18.48 27.55
C GLU A 527 26.61 -18.97 27.53
N ALA A 528 25.65 -18.12 27.94
CA ALA A 528 24.22 -18.46 27.93
C ALA A 528 23.65 -18.64 26.52
N SER A 529 24.08 -17.83 25.54
CA SER A 529 23.40 -17.71 24.24
C SER A 529 23.11 -19.04 23.55
N ARG A 530 24.02 -20.01 23.62
CA ARG A 530 23.82 -21.33 23.00
C ARG A 530 22.74 -22.16 23.69
N LEU A 531 22.67 -22.09 25.02
CA LEU A 531 21.61 -22.75 25.77
C LEU A 531 20.27 -22.04 25.55
N GLU A 532 20.26 -20.70 25.44
CA GLU A 532 19.06 -19.95 25.06
C GLU A 532 18.55 -20.42 23.70
N ALA A 533 19.43 -20.45 22.68
CA ALA A 533 19.08 -20.89 21.33
C ALA A 533 18.51 -22.32 21.35
N PHE A 534 19.21 -23.24 22.00
CA PHE A 534 18.82 -24.65 22.04
C PHE A 534 17.53 -24.88 22.81
N GLY A 535 17.45 -24.41 24.07
CA GLY A 535 16.29 -24.64 24.93
C GLY A 535 15.01 -24.04 24.36
N ARG A 536 15.08 -22.83 23.81
CA ARG A 536 13.93 -22.16 23.17
C ARG A 536 13.52 -22.87 21.88
N THR A 537 14.48 -23.29 21.05
CA THR A 537 14.19 -24.07 19.83
C THR A 537 13.50 -25.39 20.15
N VAL A 538 13.96 -26.11 21.18
CA VAL A 538 13.31 -27.36 21.62
C VAL A 538 11.90 -27.10 22.18
N CYS A 539 11.68 -25.98 22.88
CA CYS A 539 10.35 -25.55 23.33
C CYS A 539 9.34 -25.44 22.17
N GLY A 540 9.73 -24.82 21.05
CA GLY A 540 8.90 -24.72 19.86
C GLY A 540 8.77 -26.03 19.06
N LEU A 541 9.84 -26.83 18.98
CA LEU A 541 9.85 -28.10 18.23
C LEU A 541 9.06 -29.22 18.90
N GLY A 542 8.99 -29.23 20.24
CA GLY A 542 8.46 -30.34 21.04
C GLY A 542 7.11 -30.88 20.51
N PRO A 543 6.05 -30.06 20.43
CA PRO A 543 4.76 -30.52 19.94
C PRO A 543 4.81 -31.09 18.52
N TRP A 544 5.54 -30.45 17.59
CA TRP A 544 5.65 -30.93 16.21
C TRP A 544 6.29 -32.31 16.13
N LEU A 545 7.36 -32.54 16.90
CA LEU A 545 8.02 -33.85 16.97
C LEU A 545 7.15 -34.92 17.64
N SER A 546 6.21 -34.52 18.51
CA SER A 546 5.30 -35.46 19.19
C SER A 546 4.39 -36.24 18.24
N LEU A 547 4.19 -35.75 17.01
CA LEU A 547 3.44 -36.43 15.95
C LEU A 547 4.20 -37.63 15.34
N GLY A 548 5.51 -37.72 15.55
CA GLY A 548 6.35 -38.79 15.00
C GLY A 548 6.57 -38.69 13.48
N PRO A 549 7.40 -39.57 12.91
CA PRO A 549 7.67 -39.63 11.48
C PRO A 549 6.52 -40.30 10.72
N ASP A 550 6.36 -39.94 9.45
CA ASP A 550 5.48 -40.62 8.49
C ASP A 550 6.05 -40.52 7.06
N ASP A 551 5.31 -41.03 6.07
CA ASP A 551 5.75 -41.08 4.67
C ASP A 551 5.53 -39.78 3.88
N THR A 552 4.98 -38.73 4.50
CA THR A 552 4.84 -37.40 3.88
C THR A 552 6.20 -36.67 3.83
N PRO A 553 6.35 -35.62 3.00
CA PRO A 553 7.54 -34.77 3.05
C PRO A 553 7.79 -34.18 4.45
N GLU A 554 6.73 -33.73 5.14
CA GLU A 554 6.84 -33.20 6.50
C GLU A 554 7.23 -34.30 7.50
N GLY A 555 6.65 -35.49 7.41
CA GLY A 555 7.00 -36.62 8.28
C GLY A 555 8.44 -37.09 8.11
N ARG A 556 8.99 -37.04 6.89
CA ARG A 556 10.42 -37.28 6.66
C ARG A 556 11.29 -36.19 7.28
N LEU A 557 10.87 -34.94 7.20
CA LEU A 557 11.56 -33.83 7.87
C LEU A 557 11.56 -34.04 9.40
N ARG A 558 10.41 -34.41 9.98
CA ARG A 558 10.32 -34.78 11.40
C ARG A 558 11.26 -35.94 11.74
N ALA A 559 11.37 -36.95 10.87
CA ALA A 559 12.29 -38.06 11.07
C ALA A 559 13.75 -37.59 11.19
N GLU A 560 14.20 -36.66 10.36
CA GLU A 560 15.55 -36.08 10.45
C GLU A 560 15.79 -35.42 11.82
N TYR A 561 14.84 -34.63 12.32
CA TYR A 561 14.96 -34.02 13.65
C TYR A 561 14.93 -35.04 14.78
N ILE A 562 14.09 -36.07 14.69
CA ILE A 562 14.02 -37.17 15.66
C ILE A 562 15.35 -37.94 15.71
N GLU A 563 16.07 -38.03 14.60
CA GLU A 563 17.41 -38.62 14.54
C GLU A 563 18.51 -37.68 15.07
N MET A 564 18.45 -36.39 14.73
CA MET A 564 19.47 -35.40 15.16
C MET A 564 19.36 -35.03 16.64
N LEU A 565 18.14 -34.92 17.18
CA LEU A 565 17.89 -34.35 18.51
C LEU A 565 18.55 -35.16 19.64
N PRO A 566 18.55 -36.51 19.66
CA PRO A 566 19.29 -37.27 20.68
C PRO A 566 20.79 -36.97 20.68
N ALA A 567 21.40 -36.80 19.50
CA ALA A 567 22.81 -36.41 19.39
C ALA A 567 23.05 -34.98 19.90
N ALA A 568 22.15 -34.05 19.55
CA ALA A 568 22.21 -32.67 20.05
C ALA A 568 22.08 -32.61 21.58
N MET A 569 21.12 -33.35 22.15
CA MET A 569 20.93 -33.47 23.60
C MET A 569 22.16 -34.02 24.28
N ARG A 570 22.72 -35.13 23.78
CA ARG A 570 23.97 -35.71 24.31
C ARG A 570 25.11 -34.69 24.33
N ASN A 571 25.33 -34.02 23.20
CA ASN A 571 26.40 -33.03 23.09
C ASN A 571 26.19 -31.81 24.01
N ALA A 572 24.94 -31.45 24.31
CA ALA A 572 24.62 -30.35 25.20
C ALA A 572 24.90 -30.66 26.68
N VAL A 573 24.83 -31.93 27.10
CA VAL A 573 24.95 -32.30 28.53
C VAL A 573 26.16 -33.17 28.86
N ASP A 574 26.91 -33.65 27.87
CA ASP A 574 28.16 -34.38 28.07
C ASP A 574 29.33 -33.42 28.34
N PRO A 575 29.95 -33.43 29.54
CA PRO A 575 31.07 -32.54 29.89
C PRO A 575 32.30 -32.66 28.99
N GLU A 576 32.48 -33.79 28.29
CA GLU A 576 33.59 -34.02 27.37
C GLU A 576 33.29 -33.48 25.95
N SER A 577 32.04 -33.12 25.67
CA SER A 577 31.65 -32.55 24.38
C SER A 577 32.22 -31.13 24.21
N PRO A 578 32.75 -30.77 23.03
CA PRO A 578 33.09 -29.37 22.73
C PRO A 578 31.90 -28.43 22.90
N ASP A 579 30.68 -28.94 22.74
CA ASP A 579 29.43 -28.19 22.81
C ASP A 579 28.69 -28.33 24.15
N TYR A 580 29.32 -28.87 25.19
CA TYR A 580 28.72 -28.94 26.54
C TYR A 580 28.18 -27.57 27.00
N LEU A 581 26.88 -27.49 27.30
CA LEU A 581 26.19 -26.27 27.72
C LEU A 581 26.04 -26.23 29.24
N THR A 582 26.12 -25.04 29.85
CA THR A 582 26.22 -24.91 31.31
C THR A 582 24.87 -24.56 31.96
N PHE A 583 24.43 -25.40 32.91
CA PHE A 583 23.18 -25.21 33.65
C PHE A 583 23.50 -24.78 35.10
N GLY A 584 23.66 -23.49 35.37
CA GLY A 584 23.78 -22.95 36.74
C GLY A 584 25.19 -22.61 37.25
N ARG A 585 26.24 -22.65 36.40
CA ARG A 585 27.62 -22.26 36.79
C ARG A 585 27.82 -20.73 36.85
N GLY A 586 27.16 -20.05 37.79
CA GLY A 586 27.35 -18.60 38.02
C GLY A 586 26.61 -17.69 37.03
N ASN A 587 25.71 -18.26 36.22
CA ASN A 587 24.86 -17.51 35.29
C ASN A 587 23.38 -17.76 35.58
N ALA A 588 22.70 -16.77 36.13
CA ALA A 588 21.30 -16.87 36.51
C ALA A 588 20.36 -17.16 35.31
N GLN A 589 20.76 -16.78 34.09
CA GLN A 589 20.00 -17.01 32.86
C GLN A 589 19.79 -18.49 32.55
N SER A 590 20.76 -19.33 32.92
CA SER A 590 20.69 -20.77 32.64
C SER A 590 19.48 -21.47 33.25
N LEU A 591 18.85 -20.92 34.30
CA LEU A 591 17.58 -21.43 34.83
C LEU A 591 16.43 -21.23 33.82
N VAL A 592 16.39 -20.07 33.16
CA VAL A 592 15.37 -19.73 32.16
C VAL A 592 15.40 -20.72 31.01
N ASP A 593 16.60 -20.97 30.48
CA ASP A 593 16.74 -21.77 29.27
C ASP A 593 16.66 -23.27 29.59
N ALA A 594 17.09 -23.68 30.78
CA ALA A 594 16.81 -25.01 31.31
C ALA A 594 15.30 -25.29 31.41
N ALA A 595 14.52 -24.28 31.81
CA ALA A 595 13.08 -24.39 31.90
C ALA A 595 12.40 -24.50 30.53
N PHE A 596 12.81 -23.70 29.54
CA PHE A 596 12.31 -23.85 28.17
C PHE A 596 12.70 -25.20 27.54
N LEU A 597 13.92 -25.69 27.81
CA LEU A 597 14.33 -27.03 27.41
C LEU A 597 13.44 -28.09 28.07
N ALA A 598 13.21 -27.98 29.38
CA ALA A 598 12.33 -28.89 30.13
C ALA A 598 10.89 -28.88 29.59
N GLU A 599 10.35 -27.70 29.32
CA GLU A 599 9.01 -27.51 28.74
C GLU A 599 8.90 -28.16 27.36
N GLY A 600 9.87 -27.93 26.46
CA GLY A 600 9.91 -28.57 25.15
C GLY A 600 10.03 -30.10 25.21
N VAL A 601 10.85 -30.62 26.12
CA VAL A 601 10.98 -32.06 26.35
C VAL A 601 9.66 -32.65 26.87
N LEU A 602 8.95 -31.98 27.78
CA LEU A 602 7.63 -32.40 28.26
C LEU A 602 6.58 -32.44 27.13
N ARG A 603 6.62 -31.46 26.23
CA ARG A 603 5.71 -31.39 25.06
C ARG A 603 6.05 -32.41 23.96
N GLY A 604 7.28 -32.94 23.95
CA GLY A 604 7.79 -33.87 22.94
C GLY A 604 7.20 -35.28 22.95
N GLY A 605 6.39 -35.63 23.96
CA GLY A 605 5.79 -36.96 24.08
C GLY A 605 6.83 -38.09 24.04
N GLU A 606 6.50 -39.17 23.33
CA GLU A 606 7.36 -40.36 23.23
C GLU A 606 8.58 -40.20 22.31
N TRP A 607 8.67 -39.10 21.57
CA TRP A 607 9.66 -38.90 20.50
C TRP A 607 10.90 -38.11 20.94
N ILE A 608 10.90 -37.56 22.17
CA ILE A 608 12.08 -36.89 22.76
C ILE A 608 12.66 -37.70 23.91
N TRP A 609 12.03 -37.69 25.10
CA TRP A 609 12.64 -38.26 26.32
C TRP A 609 12.96 -39.77 26.22
N PRO A 610 12.05 -40.65 25.77
CA PRO A 610 12.33 -42.08 25.69
C PRO A 610 13.38 -42.48 24.64
N ARG A 611 13.75 -41.56 23.74
CA ARG A 611 14.76 -41.78 22.69
C ARG A 611 16.18 -41.42 23.12
N LEU A 612 16.33 -40.75 24.26
CA LEU A 612 17.64 -40.48 24.85
C LEU A 612 18.22 -41.74 25.47
N ASP A 613 19.52 -41.97 25.29
CA ASP A 613 20.20 -43.03 26.01
C ASP A 613 20.24 -42.74 27.53
N PRO A 614 20.37 -43.76 28.39
CA PRO A 614 20.31 -43.58 29.84
C PRO A 614 21.33 -42.59 30.40
N ASP A 615 22.53 -42.52 29.83
CA ASP A 615 23.57 -41.60 30.26
C ASP A 615 23.17 -40.15 29.95
N THR A 616 22.62 -39.91 28.75
CA THR A 616 22.08 -38.61 28.36
C THR A 616 20.89 -38.19 29.23
N GLN A 617 19.97 -39.11 29.55
CA GLN A 617 18.86 -38.84 30.47
C GLN A 617 19.38 -38.45 31.86
N GLN A 618 20.35 -39.19 32.39
CA GLN A 618 20.92 -38.91 33.71
C GLN A 618 21.67 -37.56 33.73
N ASN A 619 22.46 -37.27 32.70
CA ASN A 619 23.16 -35.99 32.59
C ASN A 619 22.18 -34.82 32.51
N LEU A 620 21.08 -34.97 31.76
CA LEU A 620 20.04 -33.93 31.69
C LEU A 620 19.35 -33.72 33.04
N ILE A 621 19.04 -34.79 33.79
CA ILE A 621 18.53 -34.70 35.17
C ILE A 621 19.51 -33.96 36.07
N ASP A 622 20.79 -34.27 35.97
CA ASP A 622 21.83 -33.67 36.80
C ASP A 622 22.01 -32.18 36.47
N GLU A 623 21.94 -31.80 35.20
CA GLU A 623 22.00 -30.40 34.77
C GLU A 623 20.72 -29.62 35.16
N TRP A 624 19.53 -30.22 35.07
CA TRP A 624 18.31 -29.64 35.63
C TRP A 624 18.40 -29.45 37.14
N LYS A 625 18.90 -30.45 37.89
CA LYS A 625 19.15 -30.32 39.33
C LYS A 625 20.23 -29.26 39.62
N ARG A 626 21.23 -29.11 38.75
CA ARG A 626 22.29 -28.10 38.90
C ARG A 626 21.72 -26.68 38.84
N SER A 627 20.66 -26.45 38.05
CA SER A 627 19.95 -25.16 38.00
C SER A 627 19.37 -24.71 39.35
N ARG A 628 19.22 -25.61 40.34
CA ARG A 628 18.78 -25.27 41.70
C ARG A 628 19.73 -24.32 42.43
N SER A 629 20.97 -24.18 41.97
CA SER A 629 21.92 -23.17 42.47
C SER A 629 21.43 -21.74 42.24
N VAL A 630 20.54 -21.53 41.27
CA VAL A 630 19.93 -20.24 40.97
C VAL A 630 18.71 -20.03 41.87
N ILE A 631 18.74 -18.92 42.62
CA ILE A 631 17.62 -18.42 43.40
C ILE A 631 16.83 -17.47 42.49
N PRO A 632 15.60 -17.83 42.08
CA PRO A 632 14.79 -16.98 41.20
C PRO A 632 14.33 -15.71 41.94
N ASN A 633 14.25 -14.61 41.20
CA ASN A 633 13.65 -13.37 41.71
C ASN A 633 12.13 -13.52 41.86
N GLU A 634 11.51 -12.65 42.67
CA GLU A 634 10.05 -12.54 42.86
C GLU A 634 9.35 -11.95 41.62
N THR A 635 9.47 -12.65 40.50
CA THR A 635 8.93 -12.33 39.18
C THR A 635 8.49 -13.63 38.48
N ASN A 636 8.21 -13.59 37.18
CA ASN A 636 8.00 -14.77 36.32
C ASN A 636 9.13 -15.80 36.43
N TRP A 637 10.31 -15.42 36.94
CA TRP A 637 11.42 -16.33 37.19
C TRP A 637 11.09 -17.50 38.12
N LEU A 638 10.08 -17.35 38.99
CA LEU A 638 9.59 -18.44 39.84
C LEU A 638 9.00 -19.60 39.01
N LEU A 639 8.45 -19.32 37.83
CA LEU A 639 7.88 -20.34 36.95
C LEU A 639 8.96 -21.17 36.27
N PHE A 640 10.13 -20.59 35.95
CA PHE A 640 11.25 -21.38 35.41
C PHE A 640 11.71 -22.45 36.40
N ALA A 641 11.84 -22.10 37.68
CA ALA A 641 12.11 -23.09 38.73
C ALA A 641 11.00 -24.13 38.83
N SER A 642 9.73 -23.70 38.75
CA SER A 642 8.59 -24.62 38.83
C SER A 642 8.55 -25.60 37.66
N MET A 643 8.87 -25.15 36.44
CA MET A 643 8.90 -25.95 35.22
C MET A 643 10.00 -27.00 35.22
N VAL A 644 11.22 -26.63 35.65
CA VAL A 644 12.31 -27.62 35.80
C VAL A 644 11.92 -28.72 36.79
N GLU A 645 11.32 -28.36 37.93
CA GLU A 645 10.86 -29.34 38.92
C GLU A 645 9.66 -30.16 38.45
N ALA A 646 8.79 -29.60 37.61
CA ALA A 646 7.69 -30.34 36.99
C ALA A 646 8.23 -31.42 36.04
N ALA A 647 9.25 -31.11 35.23
CA ALA A 647 9.91 -32.11 34.39
C ALA A 647 10.63 -33.20 35.20
N LEU A 648 11.33 -32.82 36.28
CA LEU A 648 11.94 -33.78 37.20
C LEU A 648 10.89 -34.70 37.83
N LEU A 649 9.76 -34.15 38.27
CA LEU A 649 8.65 -34.94 38.81
C LEU A 649 8.11 -35.93 37.77
N GLU A 650 7.86 -35.47 36.56
CA GLU A 650 7.30 -36.30 35.48
C GLU A 650 8.21 -37.48 35.13
N TYR A 651 9.51 -37.23 34.98
CA TYR A 651 10.43 -38.23 34.46
C TYR A 651 11.13 -39.08 35.53
N THR A 652 11.21 -38.60 36.78
CA THR A 652 11.91 -39.30 37.86
C THR A 652 11.01 -39.69 39.03
N GLY A 653 9.81 -39.12 39.12
CA GLY A 653 8.95 -39.23 40.30
C GLY A 653 9.42 -38.41 41.51
N GLU A 654 10.51 -37.67 41.39
CA GLU A 654 11.10 -36.86 42.46
C GLU A 654 11.23 -35.39 42.02
N CYS A 655 10.90 -34.46 42.93
CA CYS A 655 11.11 -33.03 42.73
C CYS A 655 11.37 -32.31 44.05
N ASP A 656 11.92 -31.10 43.98
CA ASP A 656 11.85 -30.14 45.08
C ASP A 656 10.42 -29.56 45.13
N THR A 657 9.61 -30.08 46.05
CA THR A 657 8.20 -29.68 46.16
C THR A 657 8.00 -28.20 46.51
N TRP A 658 8.99 -27.56 47.16
CA TRP A 658 8.91 -26.13 47.46
C TRP A 658 9.10 -25.33 46.18
N ARG A 659 10.16 -25.62 45.42
CA ARG A 659 10.44 -24.94 44.14
C ARG A 659 9.33 -25.16 43.11
N LEU A 660 8.72 -26.35 43.08
CA LEU A 660 7.55 -26.65 42.24
C LEU A 660 6.32 -25.81 42.61
N ARG A 661 6.01 -25.71 43.91
CA ARG A 661 4.76 -25.10 44.38
C ARG A 661 4.83 -23.60 44.58
N TYR A 662 6.00 -23.07 44.89
CA TYR A 662 6.14 -21.67 45.30
C TYR A 662 5.72 -20.72 44.17
N GLY A 663 6.25 -20.88 42.96
CA GLY A 663 5.86 -20.04 41.82
C GLY A 663 4.36 -20.12 41.54
N VAL A 664 3.82 -21.35 41.46
CA VAL A 664 2.40 -21.60 41.26
C VAL A 664 1.56 -20.86 42.30
N HIS A 665 1.87 -21.01 43.60
CA HIS A 665 1.17 -20.33 44.70
C HIS A 665 1.21 -18.81 44.55
N ARG A 666 2.35 -18.22 44.17
CA ARG A 666 2.47 -16.77 43.98
C ARG A 666 1.52 -16.26 42.90
N PHE A 667 1.48 -16.94 41.76
CA PHE A 667 0.61 -16.57 40.65
C PHE A 667 -0.87 -16.72 40.98
N ILE A 668 -1.27 -17.83 41.62
CA ILE A 668 -2.70 -18.17 41.75
C ILE A 668 -3.35 -17.79 43.08
N ASP A 669 -2.58 -17.64 44.17
CA ASP A 669 -3.11 -17.40 45.53
C ASP A 669 -2.66 -16.05 46.14
N ASP A 670 -1.45 -15.57 45.86
CA ASP A 670 -0.87 -14.36 46.51
C ASP A 670 -1.17 -13.04 45.76
N GLY A 671 -2.27 -13.00 45.01
CA GLY A 671 -2.77 -11.77 44.39
C GLY A 671 -1.95 -11.26 43.20
N TRP A 672 -1.14 -12.11 42.57
CA TRP A 672 -0.45 -11.78 41.32
C TRP A 672 -1.36 -11.87 40.10
N TYR A 673 -2.47 -12.61 40.17
CA TYR A 673 -3.54 -12.46 39.19
C TYR A 673 -4.26 -11.12 39.37
N LYS A 674 -4.34 -10.32 38.31
CA LYS A 674 -4.87 -8.94 38.34
C LYS A 674 -6.22 -8.78 37.66
N GLY A 675 -6.71 -9.84 37.03
CA GLY A 675 -7.99 -9.86 36.34
C GLY A 675 -7.83 -9.81 34.83
N ASP A 676 -8.93 -10.11 34.15
CA ASP A 676 -9.03 -10.12 32.68
C ASP A 676 -7.96 -10.95 31.93
N GLY A 677 -7.51 -12.06 32.52
CA GLY A 677 -6.45 -12.88 31.93
C GLY A 677 -5.06 -12.25 32.04
N ILE A 678 -4.85 -11.28 32.92
CA ILE A 678 -3.56 -10.63 33.16
C ILE A 678 -3.02 -10.99 34.54
N PHE A 679 -1.77 -11.44 34.58
CA PHE A 679 -0.95 -11.54 35.78
C PHE A 679 0.06 -10.39 35.85
N GLY A 680 0.44 -10.05 37.07
CA GLY A 680 1.64 -9.25 37.32
C GLY A 680 2.91 -10.05 37.05
N ASP A 681 3.99 -9.36 36.70
CA ASP A 681 5.33 -9.92 36.71
C ASP A 681 5.96 -9.63 38.08
N GLY A 682 5.56 -10.43 39.07
CA GLY A 682 5.63 -10.05 40.47
C GLY A 682 4.33 -9.43 40.96
N MET A 683 4.41 -8.54 41.95
CA MET A 683 3.22 -7.88 42.50
C MET A 683 2.57 -6.87 41.53
N GLU A 684 3.33 -6.36 40.56
CA GLU A 684 2.91 -5.28 39.67
C GLU A 684 2.65 -5.77 38.24
N VAL A 685 1.70 -5.12 37.56
CA VAL A 685 1.46 -5.35 36.14
C VAL A 685 2.49 -4.58 35.32
N HIS A 686 3.05 -5.26 34.33
CA HIS A 686 3.87 -4.62 33.30
C HIS A 686 3.14 -4.71 31.96
N MET A 687 3.10 -3.60 31.23
CA MET A 687 2.52 -3.54 29.88
C MET A 687 3.55 -4.05 28.86
N ASP A 688 3.79 -5.35 28.92
CA ASP A 688 4.62 -6.12 28.01
C ASP A 688 3.95 -7.48 27.72
N PHE A 689 4.68 -8.35 27.03
CA PHE A 689 4.13 -9.64 26.59
C PHE A 689 4.59 -10.82 27.45
N TYR A 690 5.13 -10.63 28.67
CA TYR A 690 5.54 -11.76 29.52
C TYR A 690 4.38 -12.65 29.96
N ASN A 691 3.16 -12.09 29.98
CA ASN A 691 1.94 -12.89 30.12
C ASN A 691 1.84 -13.97 29.03
N SER A 692 2.18 -13.61 27.79
CA SER A 692 2.19 -14.53 26.64
C SER A 692 3.48 -15.34 26.54
N LEU A 693 4.64 -14.69 26.65
CA LEU A 693 5.96 -15.30 26.43
C LEU A 693 6.26 -16.42 27.44
N VAL A 694 5.84 -16.25 28.70
CA VAL A 694 6.23 -17.12 29.82
C VAL A 694 5.05 -17.50 30.70
N ILE A 695 4.34 -16.51 31.28
CA ILE A 695 3.53 -16.74 32.47
C ILE A 695 2.40 -17.73 32.19
N HIS A 696 1.56 -17.49 31.20
CA HIS A 696 0.44 -18.39 30.93
C HIS A 696 0.88 -19.77 30.47
N PRO A 697 1.69 -19.93 29.40
CA PRO A 697 2.05 -21.26 28.91
C PRO A 697 2.75 -22.11 29.98
N MET A 698 3.73 -21.52 30.67
CA MET A 698 4.53 -22.25 31.64
C MET A 698 3.75 -22.56 32.92
N LEU A 699 2.89 -21.65 33.40
CA LEU A 699 2.03 -21.90 34.56
C LEU A 699 1.03 -23.02 34.25
N THR A 700 0.39 -22.98 33.07
CA THR A 700 -0.57 -23.99 32.64
C THR A 700 0.06 -25.38 32.54
N ASP A 701 1.26 -25.49 31.95
CA ASP A 701 1.97 -26.76 31.84
C ASP A 701 2.42 -27.31 33.20
N VAL A 702 2.97 -26.46 34.07
CA VAL A 702 3.32 -26.87 35.45
C VAL A 702 2.09 -27.35 36.21
N MET A 703 0.98 -26.61 36.14
CA MET A 703 -0.27 -27.00 36.81
C MET A 703 -0.83 -28.30 36.25
N SER A 704 -0.72 -28.53 34.94
CA SER A 704 -1.13 -29.78 34.29
C SER A 704 -0.35 -30.98 34.81
N ILE A 705 0.97 -30.85 34.99
CA ILE A 705 1.80 -31.87 35.62
C ILE A 705 1.38 -32.08 37.09
N MET A 706 1.22 -31.01 37.85
CA MET A 706 0.81 -31.11 39.26
C MET A 706 -0.54 -31.81 39.43
N VAL A 707 -1.50 -31.57 38.53
CA VAL A 707 -2.79 -32.27 38.53
C VAL A 707 -2.61 -33.76 38.23
N ARG A 708 -1.82 -34.12 37.20
CA ARG A 708 -1.53 -35.53 36.85
C ARG A 708 -0.92 -36.32 38.00
N HIS A 709 -0.08 -35.67 38.82
CA HIS A 709 0.54 -36.26 40.01
C HIS A 709 -0.27 -36.06 41.31
N GLY A 710 -1.50 -35.54 41.23
CA GLY A 710 -2.38 -35.38 42.41
C GLY A 710 -1.92 -34.29 43.40
N LEU A 711 -1.07 -33.37 42.98
CA LEU A 711 -0.53 -32.27 43.78
C LEU A 711 -1.35 -30.98 43.68
N LEU A 712 -2.28 -30.90 42.72
CA LEU A 712 -3.19 -29.78 42.51
C LEU A 712 -4.58 -30.29 42.09
N PRO A 713 -5.69 -29.71 42.56
CA PRO A 713 -7.03 -30.05 42.07
C PRO A 713 -7.25 -29.60 40.61
N GLN A 714 -7.97 -30.40 39.82
CA GLN A 714 -8.32 -30.09 38.42
C GLN A 714 -9.01 -28.73 38.26
N GLU A 715 -9.94 -28.36 39.15
CA GLU A 715 -10.66 -27.07 39.11
C GLU A 715 -9.70 -25.87 39.02
N ARG A 716 -8.53 -25.96 39.66
CA ARG A 716 -7.54 -24.87 39.65
C ARG A 716 -6.92 -24.72 38.27
N LEU A 717 -6.67 -25.83 37.58
CA LEU A 717 -6.19 -25.84 36.20
C LEU A 717 -7.27 -25.35 35.24
N ASP A 718 -8.53 -25.78 35.41
CA ASP A 718 -9.65 -25.33 34.58
C ASP A 718 -9.80 -23.80 34.63
N ARG A 719 -9.68 -23.21 35.82
CA ARG A 719 -9.68 -21.75 35.98
C ARG A 719 -8.49 -21.09 35.29
N GLN A 720 -7.30 -21.68 35.35
CA GLN A 720 -6.12 -21.17 34.65
C GLN A 720 -6.28 -21.23 33.13
N LEU A 721 -6.86 -22.31 32.59
CA LEU A 721 -7.16 -22.48 31.16
C LEU A 721 -8.12 -21.39 30.66
N LEU A 722 -9.11 -20.99 31.45
CA LEU A 722 -10.01 -19.88 31.11
C LEU A 722 -9.30 -18.52 31.12
N ARG A 723 -8.35 -18.33 32.03
CA ARG A 723 -7.53 -17.10 32.07
C ARG A 723 -6.59 -17.01 30.87
N GLU A 724 -5.96 -18.10 30.49
CA GLU A 724 -5.12 -18.17 29.28
C GLU A 724 -5.93 -18.00 28.01
N GLN A 725 -7.10 -18.66 27.91
CA GLN A 725 -8.03 -18.48 26.79
C GLN A 725 -8.43 -17.00 26.62
N ARG A 726 -8.62 -16.26 27.73
CA ARG A 726 -8.89 -14.83 27.67
C ARG A 726 -7.70 -14.03 27.11
N LEU A 727 -6.48 -14.31 27.57
CA LEU A 727 -5.28 -13.66 27.02
C LEU A 727 -5.11 -13.96 25.53
N ALA A 728 -5.30 -15.21 25.11
CA ALA A 728 -5.24 -15.61 23.71
C ALA A 728 -6.24 -14.80 22.85
N ALA A 729 -7.46 -14.57 23.37
CA ALA A 729 -8.43 -13.71 22.70
C ALA A 729 -7.94 -12.26 22.56
N LEU A 730 -7.32 -11.70 23.61
CA LEU A 730 -6.75 -10.35 23.55
C LEU A 730 -5.61 -10.26 22.53
N LEU A 731 -4.73 -11.26 22.49
CA LEU A 731 -3.62 -11.33 21.53
C LEU A 731 -4.11 -11.38 20.10
N GLU A 732 -5.12 -12.20 19.78
CA GLU A 732 -5.71 -12.25 18.43
C GLU A 732 -6.36 -10.90 18.04
N MET A 733 -7.05 -10.25 18.97
CA MET A 733 -7.65 -8.93 18.74
C MET A 733 -6.60 -7.83 18.52
N MET A 734 -5.40 -7.96 19.12
CA MET A 734 -4.30 -7.01 18.92
C MET A 734 -3.64 -7.12 17.53
N ILE A 735 -3.90 -8.17 16.75
CA ILE A 735 -3.35 -8.33 15.40
C ILE A 735 -4.07 -7.36 14.46
N SER A 736 -3.34 -6.39 13.90
CA SER A 736 -3.88 -5.41 12.94
C SER A 736 -4.34 -6.09 11.64
N PRO A 737 -5.19 -5.44 10.80
CA PRO A 737 -5.60 -5.99 9.50
C PRO A 737 -4.44 -6.35 8.54
N GLU A 738 -3.26 -5.75 8.75
CA GLU A 738 -2.04 -5.96 7.96
C GLU A 738 -1.13 -7.06 8.54
N GLY A 739 -1.56 -7.76 9.61
CA GLY A 739 -0.74 -8.79 10.26
C GLY A 739 0.39 -8.20 11.10
N THR A 740 0.21 -7.02 11.69
CA THR A 740 1.16 -6.46 12.68
C THR A 740 0.57 -6.51 14.09
N TYR A 741 1.39 -6.31 15.12
CA TYR A 741 0.93 -6.17 16.50
C TYR A 741 1.69 -5.05 17.21
N PRO A 742 1.16 -4.51 18.33
CA PRO A 742 1.76 -3.35 19.00
C PRO A 742 3.21 -3.59 19.43
N VAL A 743 4.10 -2.67 19.06
CA VAL A 743 5.52 -2.68 19.43
C VAL A 743 5.68 -2.03 20.81
N ILE A 744 5.37 -2.78 21.86
CA ILE A 744 5.37 -2.28 23.24
C ILE A 744 6.07 -3.24 24.21
N GLY A 745 6.62 -2.66 25.28
CA GLY A 745 7.18 -3.43 26.39
C GLY A 745 8.58 -3.96 26.15
N ARG A 746 9.05 -4.71 27.15
CA ARG A 746 10.39 -5.32 27.17
C ARG A 746 10.44 -6.60 26.36
N SER A 747 11.64 -6.95 25.90
CA SER A 747 11.88 -8.18 25.11
C SER A 747 11.12 -8.24 23.79
N ILE A 748 10.80 -7.07 23.23
CA ILE A 748 10.02 -6.97 21.99
C ILE A 748 10.70 -7.69 20.81
N THR A 749 12.04 -7.82 20.85
CA THR A 749 12.81 -8.55 19.82
C THR A 749 12.56 -10.05 19.82
N TYR A 750 11.78 -10.64 20.73
CA TYR A 750 11.42 -12.06 20.67
C TYR A 750 10.43 -12.41 19.52
N ARG A 751 10.13 -11.45 18.63
CA ARG A 751 9.42 -11.64 17.35
C ARG A 751 8.07 -12.34 17.55
N THR A 752 7.73 -13.34 16.76
CA THR A 752 6.47 -14.09 16.86
C THR A 752 6.26 -14.80 18.22
N GLY A 753 7.27 -14.90 19.09
CA GLY A 753 7.15 -15.47 20.43
C GLY A 753 6.11 -14.74 21.29
N HIS A 754 5.80 -13.49 20.96
CA HIS A 754 4.74 -12.68 21.59
C HIS A 754 3.34 -13.31 21.49
N LEU A 755 3.16 -14.28 20.58
CA LEU A 755 1.93 -15.06 20.43
C LEU A 755 2.02 -16.46 21.07
N HIS A 756 3.00 -16.75 21.93
CA HIS A 756 3.18 -18.06 22.57
C HIS A 756 1.91 -18.52 23.32
N ALA A 757 1.22 -17.68 24.10
CA ALA A 757 -0.03 -18.08 24.75
C ALA A 757 -1.19 -18.35 23.77
N LEU A 758 -1.26 -17.64 22.64
CA LEU A 758 -2.23 -17.93 21.59
C LEU A 758 -1.91 -19.27 20.91
N ALA A 759 -0.64 -19.49 20.54
CA ALA A 759 -0.14 -20.74 19.98
C ALA A 759 -0.37 -21.94 20.91
N HIS A 760 -0.14 -21.76 22.22
CA HIS A 760 -0.36 -22.76 23.24
C HIS A 760 -1.85 -23.07 23.43
N THR A 761 -2.70 -22.04 23.47
CA THR A 761 -4.17 -22.22 23.54
C THR A 761 -4.71 -22.99 22.34
N VAL A 762 -4.15 -22.76 21.13
CA VAL A 762 -4.47 -23.53 19.93
C VAL A 762 -4.04 -25.00 20.09
N LEU A 763 -2.80 -25.25 20.50
CA LEU A 763 -2.29 -26.61 20.72
C LEU A 763 -3.16 -27.40 21.72
N LEU A 764 -3.63 -26.73 22.79
CA LEU A 764 -4.49 -27.35 23.80
C LEU A 764 -5.95 -27.53 23.34
N GLY A 765 -6.33 -27.07 22.14
CA GLY A 765 -7.71 -27.11 21.67
C GLY A 765 -8.66 -26.22 22.49
N ASN A 766 -8.15 -25.14 23.08
CA ASN A 766 -8.84 -24.31 24.08
C ASN A 766 -9.14 -22.88 23.59
N LEU A 767 -9.27 -22.66 22.26
CA LEU A 767 -9.66 -21.36 21.72
C LEU A 767 -11.05 -20.93 22.25
N PRO A 768 -11.29 -19.62 22.48
CA PRO A 768 -12.60 -19.14 22.88
C PRO A 768 -13.62 -19.29 21.73
N ASP A 769 -14.88 -19.59 22.04
CA ASP A 769 -15.96 -19.85 21.05
C ASP A 769 -16.09 -18.81 19.93
N ARG A 770 -15.73 -17.55 20.20
CA ARG A 770 -15.83 -16.45 19.23
C ARG A 770 -14.67 -16.41 18.21
N ILE A 771 -13.60 -17.16 18.43
CA ILE A 771 -12.43 -17.24 17.55
C ILE A 771 -12.39 -18.64 16.97
N SER A 772 -12.67 -18.76 15.66
CA SER A 772 -12.58 -20.07 15.00
C SER A 772 -11.11 -20.48 14.78
N PRO A 773 -10.81 -21.78 14.65
CA PRO A 773 -9.46 -22.24 14.35
C PRO A 773 -8.90 -21.65 13.05
N GLY A 774 -9.70 -21.60 11.97
CA GLY A 774 -9.32 -21.00 10.70
C GLY A 774 -9.09 -19.48 10.78
N GLN A 775 -9.77 -18.79 11.70
CA GLN A 775 -9.53 -17.38 12.00
C GLN A 775 -8.18 -17.18 12.71
N ALA A 776 -7.91 -17.97 13.76
CA ALA A 776 -6.63 -17.93 14.47
C ALA A 776 -5.46 -18.26 13.53
N ARG A 777 -5.58 -19.29 12.68
CA ARG A 777 -4.58 -19.65 11.66
C ARG A 777 -4.29 -18.49 10.72
N ALA A 778 -5.33 -17.86 10.16
CA ALA A 778 -5.16 -16.74 9.23
C ALA A 778 -4.48 -15.53 9.90
N ALA A 779 -4.87 -15.18 11.12
CA ALA A 779 -4.27 -14.09 11.88
C ALA A 779 -2.78 -14.34 12.19
N MET A 780 -2.48 -15.53 12.71
CA MET A 780 -1.11 -15.92 13.05
C MET A 780 -0.23 -16.01 11.80
N THR A 781 -0.75 -16.54 10.69
CA THR A 781 -0.01 -16.62 9.41
C THR A 781 0.33 -15.22 8.89
N ALA A 782 -0.62 -14.29 8.94
CA ALA A 782 -0.36 -12.90 8.56
C ALA A 782 0.75 -12.26 9.40
N VAL A 783 0.79 -12.55 10.72
CA VAL A 783 1.87 -12.09 11.60
C VAL A 783 3.20 -12.73 11.24
N MET A 784 3.25 -14.03 10.99
CA MET A 784 4.48 -14.73 10.59
C MET A 784 5.05 -14.15 9.29
N ASP A 785 4.21 -14.04 8.26
CA ASP A 785 4.60 -13.50 6.95
C ASP A 785 5.14 -12.07 7.11
N ARG A 786 4.46 -11.24 7.91
CA ARG A 786 4.89 -9.86 8.15
C ARG A 786 6.17 -9.76 8.98
N GLN A 787 6.31 -10.57 10.02
CA GLN A 787 7.48 -10.56 10.91
C GLN A 787 8.75 -10.97 10.17
N PHE A 788 8.64 -11.98 9.31
CA PHE A 788 9.77 -12.59 8.61
C PHE A 788 9.98 -12.06 7.18
N ALA A 789 9.20 -11.07 6.73
CA ALA A 789 9.31 -10.47 5.40
C ALA A 789 10.69 -9.86 5.10
N SER A 790 11.38 -9.29 6.09
CA SER A 790 12.69 -8.69 5.89
C SER A 790 13.78 -9.77 5.78
N PRO A 791 14.65 -9.74 4.75
CA PRO A 791 15.80 -10.66 4.70
C PRO A 791 16.78 -10.41 5.84
N GLN A 792 16.76 -9.21 6.45
CA GLN A 792 17.63 -8.86 7.59
C GLN A 792 17.28 -9.62 8.88
N ASN A 793 16.20 -10.40 8.89
CA ASN A 793 15.90 -11.31 10.00
C ASN A 793 16.99 -12.38 10.18
N PHE A 794 17.76 -12.63 9.12
CA PHE A 794 18.79 -13.66 9.09
C PHE A 794 20.12 -13.10 8.61
N ASP A 795 21.21 -13.55 9.25
CA ASP A 795 22.58 -13.44 8.73
C ASP A 795 23.06 -14.84 8.37
N GLY A 796 23.06 -15.14 7.07
CA GLY A 796 23.17 -16.51 6.56
C GLY A 796 22.00 -17.36 7.05
N GLU A 797 22.30 -18.37 7.86
CA GLU A 797 21.31 -19.29 8.44
C GLU A 797 20.86 -18.88 9.86
N TRP A 798 21.46 -17.86 10.48
CA TRP A 798 21.21 -17.51 11.89
C TRP A 798 20.30 -16.30 12.04
N LEU A 799 19.42 -16.32 13.05
CA LEU A 799 18.63 -15.15 13.41
C LEU A 799 19.53 -13.99 13.87
N THR A 800 19.22 -12.78 13.42
CA THR A 800 19.84 -11.53 13.92
C THR A 800 19.03 -10.97 15.10
N VAL A 801 19.63 -10.11 15.92
CA VAL A 801 18.90 -9.45 17.02
C VAL A 801 18.06 -8.29 16.46
N GLY A 802 16.73 -8.38 16.63
CA GLY A 802 15.83 -7.33 16.18
C GLY A 802 14.36 -7.69 16.29
N PHE A 803 13.49 -6.70 16.07
CA PHE A 803 12.05 -6.93 16.02
C PHE A 803 11.67 -7.54 14.66
N ALA A 804 11.77 -6.75 13.60
CA ALA A 804 11.41 -7.12 12.22
C ALA A 804 12.59 -6.73 11.30
N GLY A 805 13.55 -7.63 11.15
CA GLY A 805 14.88 -7.39 10.61
C GLY A 805 15.97 -7.36 11.68
N HIS A 806 17.05 -6.64 11.39
CA HIS A 806 18.17 -6.41 12.30
C HIS A 806 17.99 -5.05 12.99
N GLN A 807 17.70 -5.05 14.30
CA GLN A 807 17.45 -3.85 15.10
C GLN A 807 18.05 -3.99 16.51
N LEU A 808 19.38 -4.17 16.60
CA LEU A 808 20.07 -4.40 17.88
C LEU A 808 19.69 -3.40 19.00
N ASN A 809 19.49 -2.13 18.68
CA ASN A 809 19.17 -1.09 19.68
C ASN A 809 17.75 -1.20 20.26
N MET A 810 16.87 -2.03 19.69
CA MET A 810 15.56 -2.35 20.28
C MET A 810 15.65 -3.41 21.37
N SER A 811 16.81 -4.07 21.53
CA SER A 811 17.02 -5.10 22.54
C SER A 811 17.44 -4.50 23.89
N GLU A 812 17.10 -5.18 24.98
CA GLU A 812 17.74 -4.94 26.28
C GLU A 812 19.14 -5.58 26.34
N GLU A 813 19.95 -5.19 27.34
CA GLU A 813 21.31 -5.71 27.53
C GLU A 813 21.37 -7.21 27.83
N TYR A 814 20.28 -7.81 28.32
CA TYR A 814 20.22 -9.24 28.56
C TYR A 814 19.94 -10.07 27.30
N ILE A 815 19.50 -9.42 26.21
CA ILE A 815 19.16 -10.07 24.94
C ILE A 815 20.42 -10.30 24.11
N ASN A 816 20.47 -11.47 23.49
CA ASN A 816 21.50 -11.88 22.56
C ASN A 816 20.91 -12.73 21.42
N THR A 817 21.73 -13.14 20.46
CA THR A 817 21.34 -14.01 19.33
C THR A 817 20.50 -15.22 19.75
N GLY A 818 20.84 -15.88 20.86
CA GLY A 818 20.10 -17.05 21.33
C GLY A 818 18.70 -16.71 21.86
N SER A 819 18.51 -15.48 22.33
CA SER A 819 17.22 -15.05 22.85
C SER A 819 16.13 -15.00 21.77
N GLU A 820 16.53 -14.68 20.54
CA GLU A 820 15.63 -14.53 19.38
C GLU A 820 14.89 -15.83 19.03
N TYR A 821 15.42 -16.98 19.43
CA TYR A 821 14.82 -18.30 19.18
C TYR A 821 13.55 -18.57 19.99
N LEU A 822 13.18 -17.70 20.95
CA LEU A 822 11.86 -17.79 21.58
C LEU A 822 10.72 -17.58 20.57
N CYS A 823 11.01 -17.00 19.41
CA CYS A 823 10.07 -16.96 18.29
C CYS A 823 9.55 -18.35 17.87
N THR A 824 10.30 -19.42 18.15
CA THR A 824 9.87 -20.79 17.81
C THR A 824 8.64 -21.25 18.60
N ALA A 825 8.36 -20.65 19.76
CA ALA A 825 7.15 -20.92 20.55
C ALA A 825 5.85 -20.47 19.85
N PHE A 826 5.95 -19.76 18.73
CA PHE A 826 4.84 -19.50 17.83
C PHE A 826 4.33 -20.76 17.12
N PHE A 827 5.21 -21.74 16.86
CA PHE A 827 4.93 -22.90 16.02
C PHE A 827 4.29 -24.08 16.75
N LEU A 828 3.90 -23.94 18.03
CA LEU A 828 3.25 -25.01 18.79
C LEU A 828 2.04 -25.66 18.08
N PRO A 829 1.20 -24.93 17.30
CA PRO A 829 0.10 -25.53 16.54
C PRO A 829 0.52 -26.59 15.53
N LEU A 830 1.79 -26.63 15.11
CA LEU A 830 2.30 -27.71 14.25
C LEU A 830 2.30 -29.08 14.95
N GLY A 831 2.15 -29.12 16.28
CA GLY A 831 1.88 -30.34 17.03
C GLY A 831 0.45 -30.87 16.89
N LEU A 832 -0.44 -30.15 16.21
CA LEU A 832 -1.75 -30.67 15.81
C LEU A 832 -1.61 -31.49 14.50
N PRO A 833 -2.30 -32.64 14.37
CA PRO A 833 -2.36 -33.42 13.13
C PRO A 833 -2.83 -32.59 11.92
N GLU A 834 -2.43 -32.99 10.71
CA GLU A 834 -2.80 -32.29 9.47
C GLU A 834 -4.31 -32.17 9.23
N ASP A 835 -5.10 -33.10 9.77
CA ASP A 835 -6.56 -33.13 9.66
C ASP A 835 -7.28 -32.34 10.76
N ASP A 836 -6.55 -31.72 11.69
CA ASP A 836 -7.12 -30.86 12.73
C ASP A 836 -7.85 -29.65 12.12
N GLN A 837 -8.90 -29.17 12.80
CA GLN A 837 -9.67 -28.00 12.34
C GLN A 837 -8.83 -26.73 12.22
N PHE A 838 -7.76 -26.59 13.01
CA PHE A 838 -6.84 -25.47 12.86
C PHE A 838 -6.25 -25.42 11.45
N TRP A 839 -5.94 -26.56 10.83
CA TRP A 839 -5.37 -26.64 9.48
C TRP A 839 -6.43 -26.73 8.38
N THR A 840 -7.56 -27.40 8.66
CA THR A 840 -8.56 -27.75 7.64
C THR A 840 -9.74 -26.78 7.57
N ALA A 841 -10.04 -26.01 8.62
CA ALA A 841 -11.12 -25.05 8.58
C ALA A 841 -10.84 -23.95 7.54
N PRO A 842 -11.86 -23.44 6.84
CA PRO A 842 -11.69 -22.31 5.93
C PRO A 842 -11.02 -21.13 6.62
N ALA A 843 -10.07 -20.48 5.94
CA ALA A 843 -9.49 -19.24 6.42
C ALA A 843 -10.59 -18.19 6.62
N ALA A 844 -10.50 -17.42 7.70
CA ALA A 844 -11.48 -16.40 8.03
C ALA A 844 -10.77 -15.13 8.54
N ASP A 845 -11.37 -13.97 8.26
CA ASP A 845 -10.87 -12.71 8.81
C ASP A 845 -10.86 -12.74 10.35
N TRP A 846 -9.82 -12.16 10.95
CA TRP A 846 -9.65 -12.01 12.38
C TRP A 846 -10.33 -10.76 12.92
N THR A 847 -10.47 -10.68 14.25
CA THR A 847 -11.36 -9.70 14.90
C THR A 847 -11.12 -8.26 14.43
N SER A 848 -9.86 -7.82 14.39
CA SER A 848 -9.53 -6.46 13.92
C SER A 848 -9.77 -6.27 12.44
N ARG A 849 -9.44 -7.25 11.58
CA ARG A 849 -9.72 -7.17 10.14
C ARG A 849 -11.22 -7.10 9.84
N LYS A 850 -12.02 -7.91 10.55
CA LYS A 850 -13.48 -7.86 10.54
C LYS A 850 -14.00 -6.48 10.91
N ALA A 851 -13.56 -5.94 12.05
CA ALA A 851 -14.02 -4.66 12.57
C ALA A 851 -13.70 -3.50 11.61
N TRP A 852 -12.47 -3.46 11.05
CA TRP A 852 -12.07 -2.44 10.08
C TRP A 852 -12.79 -2.55 8.73
N ASN A 853 -13.31 -3.74 8.40
CA ASN A 853 -14.17 -3.97 7.24
C ASN A 853 -15.67 -3.74 7.53
N GLY A 854 -16.02 -3.19 8.70
CA GLY A 854 -17.41 -2.88 9.06
C GLY A 854 -18.24 -4.10 9.47
N VAL A 855 -17.61 -5.25 9.75
CA VAL A 855 -18.29 -6.45 10.27
C VAL A 855 -18.49 -6.30 11.78
N ASP A 856 -19.71 -6.55 12.27
CA ASP A 856 -20.01 -6.58 13.71
C ASP A 856 -19.33 -7.78 14.38
N VAL A 857 -18.41 -7.48 15.31
CA VAL A 857 -17.67 -8.47 16.10
C VAL A 857 -18.18 -8.60 17.54
N GLY A 858 -19.26 -7.89 17.88
CA GLY A 858 -19.84 -7.84 19.21
C GLY A 858 -19.02 -7.04 20.23
N ALA A 859 -19.61 -6.81 21.41
CA ALA A 859 -18.94 -6.13 22.50
C ALA A 859 -17.97 -7.07 23.23
N ASP A 860 -16.75 -6.61 23.47
CA ASP A 860 -15.79 -7.29 24.34
C ASP A 860 -16.07 -6.99 25.82
N HIS A 861 -15.93 -8.01 26.68
CA HIS A 861 -16.17 -7.88 28.11
C HIS A 861 -15.06 -8.55 28.91
N ALA A 862 -14.64 -7.89 29.98
CA ALA A 862 -13.60 -8.40 30.86
C ALA A 862 -14.02 -9.72 31.55
N LEU A 863 -13.09 -10.67 31.61
CA LEU A 863 -13.20 -11.89 32.39
C LEU A 863 -13.25 -11.55 33.89
N ARG A 864 -14.36 -11.90 34.55
CA ARG A 864 -14.55 -11.67 35.99
C ARG A 864 -14.37 -12.98 36.74
N ASP A 865 -13.35 -13.03 37.60
CA ASP A 865 -13.02 -14.20 38.43
C ASP A 865 -14.19 -14.63 39.34
N SER A 866 -15.08 -13.71 39.73
CA SER A 866 -16.29 -14.04 40.49
C SER A 866 -17.35 -14.84 39.73
N LYS A 867 -17.14 -15.06 38.43
CA LYS A 867 -17.98 -15.87 37.54
C LYS A 867 -17.30 -17.18 37.11
N LEU A 868 -16.10 -17.48 37.65
CA LEU A 868 -15.25 -18.64 37.37
C LEU A 868 -15.18 -19.62 38.55
#